data_AF-A0A7C8HYD8-F1
#
_entry.id   AF-A0A7C8HYD8-F1
#
_cell.length_a   1.000
_cell.length_b   1.000
_cell.length_c   1.000
_cell.angle_alpha   90.00
_cell.angle_beta   90.00
_cell.angle_gamma   90.00
#
_symmetry.space_group_name_H-M   'P 1'
#
loop_
_entity.id
_entity.type
_entity.pdbx_description
1 polymer ?
#
loop_
_entity_poly.entity_id
_entity_poly.type
_entity_poly.pdbx_seq_one_letter_code
_entity_poly.pdbx_strand_id
1 'polypeptide(L)'
;MAAGGPLPKSLYDLYQHYKCGTRVVIDWLVSNAGGPQDTVRSTTGNLSVRQILELAKVIATRSKLPPRNIQNAFKIVLVNRKALTRYYESSKLSEHAAQATERHKYFNDTLAQAYTALFSSAVKPVGKGQRSAKPSNPAPAIHENKFEILSGIIEDEADYNESALPTERDIPSATGGHSFSIEDDPLEAFVAQRCYILDMEGAVITLKNIWVSAANGSIPITFAGWITNFGFQMLRNLTQDYGKRTGYHVGLVLDITQYLERRGDAMEKDLARFEFSRFKPDIVGAQTDFAEFSTGFGLGWPIPELDAFHNHRRFDKDLMGTVDRQRIEKYFCTPSQELSTKAASVEWHKNRTFAAFTNNRIVSSNVQTHIKAIRRQIEAPSEQLYDKMMDMRYQQDRDCIRSILRSLHNLTSCVEDLAKLQNPYHIPLLQEVAWSMDRPRPPLQSSTVVGLHILLESGKSFIWNHDGIESDIPNTTNCRARALKLASEVDRSLQELRNLKMDEVTIDSYNREEALAIERLHSTLTQTMSRVSFDLYDQSPWVAGSMMSSILYQAQVVGLELFNEQYIFGGVLHVYNMIRQVGVDCAEVPVLEHLSDLFAKEVFQGPNNRPTRNFLDRWHLFQGGSPHSCPEHGMYVDQPSMRNFSRAFSSKGRFDSVDSSLFVNQVDFEFEGSQQLWALLASDGQTKYYNRKFPSHNTKDRVLNQHSLSELILKVKDLVEPEFKGVLPLAKLNCFKVFITCLDVWKGITRRYCAPGGVPAELEYLSFLHTNHDGHAASGMNLHQLTAEDVDNRMRNKKKAASLPNHSGLIMMRDVILSVFKGKTVEDFLWKEV
;
A
#
# COMPACT_ATOMS: atom_id res chain seq x y z
N MET A 1 -1.25 -35.49 -25.85
CA MET A 1 -0.23 -34.88 -24.97
C MET A 1 0.01 -33.46 -25.46
N ALA A 2 -0.54 -32.47 -24.77
CA ALA A 2 -0.51 -31.06 -25.16
C ALA A 2 0.59 -30.35 -24.36
N ALA A 3 1.63 -29.87 -25.06
CA ALA A 3 2.67 -29.00 -24.50
C ALA A 3 2.30 -27.55 -24.86
N GLY A 4 2.13 -26.71 -23.85
CA GLY A 4 1.64 -25.32 -23.98
C GLY A 4 0.76 -24.90 -22.81
N GLY A 5 1.15 -25.28 -21.58
CA GLY A 5 0.49 -24.86 -20.34
C GLY A 5 1.04 -23.50 -19.83
N PRO A 6 0.41 -22.91 -18.79
CA PRO A 6 0.79 -21.64 -18.18
C PRO A 6 2.22 -21.66 -17.60
N LEU A 7 2.84 -20.48 -17.43
CA LEU A 7 3.98 -20.35 -16.51
C LEU A 7 3.46 -20.74 -15.12
N PRO A 8 3.87 -21.86 -14.51
CA PRO A 8 3.40 -22.23 -13.18
C PRO A 8 3.77 -21.13 -12.16
N LYS A 9 3.09 -21.04 -11.01
CA LYS A 9 3.49 -20.16 -9.90
C LYS A 9 4.99 -20.31 -9.59
N SER A 10 5.49 -21.54 -9.66
CA SER A 10 6.91 -21.87 -9.53
C SER A 10 7.83 -21.19 -10.55
N LEU A 11 7.34 -20.69 -11.69
CA LEU A 11 8.12 -19.91 -12.67
C LEU A 11 8.08 -18.40 -12.42
N TYR A 12 6.99 -17.83 -11.90
CA TYR A 12 6.97 -16.44 -11.44
C TYR A 12 7.91 -16.27 -10.24
N ASP A 13 7.80 -17.15 -9.25
CA ASP A 13 8.66 -17.17 -8.07
C ASP A 13 10.13 -17.37 -8.48
N LEU A 14 10.36 -18.29 -9.42
CA LEU A 14 11.70 -18.57 -9.94
C LEU A 14 12.26 -17.42 -10.77
N TYR A 15 11.43 -16.67 -11.51
CA TYR A 15 11.83 -15.42 -12.15
C TYR A 15 12.20 -14.35 -11.12
N GLN A 16 11.36 -14.10 -10.11
CA GLN A 16 11.64 -13.12 -9.06
C GLN A 16 12.93 -13.47 -8.29
N HIS A 17 13.12 -14.74 -7.94
CA HIS A 17 14.33 -15.25 -7.31
C HIS A 17 15.58 -15.08 -8.19
N TYR A 18 15.48 -15.40 -9.48
CA TYR A 18 16.57 -15.18 -10.44
C TYR A 18 16.92 -13.68 -10.53
N LYS A 19 15.92 -12.79 -10.60
CA LYS A 19 16.13 -11.34 -10.71
C LYS A 19 16.80 -10.76 -9.47
N CYS A 20 16.31 -11.15 -8.29
CA CYS A 20 16.91 -10.79 -7.01
C CYS A 20 18.38 -11.24 -6.96
N GLY A 21 18.67 -12.51 -7.28
CA GLY A 21 20.03 -13.04 -7.32
C GLY A 21 20.92 -12.31 -8.33
N THR A 22 20.38 -11.94 -9.48
CA THR A 22 21.14 -11.25 -10.55
C THR A 22 21.53 -9.84 -10.12
N ARG A 23 20.62 -9.12 -9.48
CA ARG A 23 20.90 -7.79 -8.91
C ARG A 23 22.02 -7.88 -7.87
N VAL A 24 21.93 -8.83 -6.93
CA VAL A 24 22.96 -9.07 -5.92
C VAL A 24 24.33 -9.34 -6.55
N VAL A 25 24.37 -10.17 -7.59
CA VAL A 25 25.60 -10.48 -8.33
C VAL A 25 26.17 -9.24 -9.02
N ILE A 26 25.34 -8.50 -9.76
CA ILE A 26 25.80 -7.34 -10.55
C ILE A 26 26.28 -6.22 -9.62
N ASP A 27 25.50 -5.88 -8.59
CA ASP A 27 25.85 -4.81 -7.64
C ASP A 27 27.18 -5.11 -6.96
N TRP A 28 27.42 -6.39 -6.61
CA TRP A 28 28.70 -6.83 -6.05
C TRP A 28 29.84 -6.73 -7.06
N LEU A 29 29.65 -7.18 -8.30
CA LEU A 29 30.66 -7.10 -9.37
C LEU A 29 31.09 -5.65 -9.62
N VAL A 30 30.12 -4.76 -9.80
CA VAL A 30 30.39 -3.33 -10.05
C VAL A 30 31.13 -2.71 -8.87
N SER A 31 30.70 -3.00 -7.64
CA SER A 31 31.31 -2.45 -6.42
C SER A 31 32.75 -2.94 -6.20
N ASN A 32 33.13 -4.10 -6.74
CA ASN A 32 34.42 -4.73 -6.46
C ASN A 32 35.43 -4.72 -7.61
N ALA A 33 34.99 -4.45 -8.85
CA ALA A 33 35.87 -4.39 -10.01
C ALA A 33 36.83 -3.20 -10.02
N GLY A 34 36.59 -2.17 -9.18
CA GLY A 34 37.48 -1.04 -8.90
C GLY A 34 38.16 -0.41 -10.13
N GLY A 35 37.40 -0.14 -11.19
CA GLY A 35 37.80 0.77 -12.26
C GLY A 35 37.57 2.23 -11.86
N PRO A 36 38.01 3.22 -12.67
CA PRO A 36 37.70 4.62 -12.44
C PRO A 36 36.19 4.76 -12.38
N GLN A 37 35.65 5.28 -11.26
CA GLN A 37 34.21 5.44 -11.10
C GLN A 37 33.56 6.23 -12.25
N ASP A 38 34.33 7.05 -12.97
CA ASP A 38 33.87 7.88 -14.07
C ASP A 38 33.60 7.13 -15.40
N THR A 39 34.25 5.98 -15.65
CA THR A 39 34.02 5.22 -16.91
C THR A 39 32.83 4.27 -16.83
N VAL A 40 32.52 3.73 -15.63
CA VAL A 40 31.35 2.86 -15.41
C VAL A 40 30.09 3.69 -15.12
N ARG A 41 30.22 4.90 -14.54
CA ARG A 41 29.09 5.84 -14.36
C ARG A 41 28.65 6.54 -15.65
N SER A 42 29.52 6.62 -16.67
CA SER A 42 29.20 7.24 -17.96
C SER A 42 28.32 6.38 -18.86
N THR A 43 28.27 5.07 -18.66
CA THR A 43 27.36 4.15 -19.37
C THR A 43 26.07 4.00 -18.57
N THR A 44 24.96 4.37 -19.20
CA THR A 44 23.59 4.37 -18.69
C THR A 44 23.16 3.07 -18.02
N GLY A 45 23.48 2.84 -16.74
CA GLY A 45 22.85 1.83 -15.87
C GLY A 45 22.75 0.37 -16.38
N ASN A 46 23.33 0.03 -17.53
CA ASN A 46 23.09 -1.22 -18.23
C ASN A 46 24.44 -1.86 -18.53
N LEU A 47 24.60 -3.13 -18.14
CA LEU A 47 25.77 -3.93 -18.44
C LEU A 47 25.43 -4.98 -19.48
N SER A 48 26.17 -4.99 -20.58
CA SER A 48 26.17 -6.12 -21.51
C SER A 48 26.71 -7.38 -20.83
N VAL A 49 26.29 -8.53 -21.32
CA VAL A 49 26.74 -9.85 -20.81
C VAL A 49 28.26 -9.97 -20.81
N ARG A 50 28.90 -9.41 -21.84
CA ARG A 50 30.36 -9.40 -21.97
C ARG A 50 31.02 -8.58 -20.86
N GLN A 51 30.46 -7.43 -20.51
CA GLN A 51 30.97 -6.61 -19.41
C GLN A 51 30.88 -7.35 -18.07
N ILE A 52 29.82 -8.12 -17.81
CA ILE A 52 29.70 -8.94 -16.58
C ILE A 52 30.86 -9.93 -16.46
N LEU A 53 31.18 -10.64 -17.56
CA LEU A 53 32.31 -11.58 -17.58
C LEU A 53 33.66 -10.86 -17.40
N GLU A 54 33.86 -9.71 -18.05
CA GLU A 54 35.09 -8.94 -17.89
C GLU A 54 35.26 -8.41 -16.46
N LEU A 55 34.20 -7.91 -15.83
CA LEU A 55 34.23 -7.50 -14.41
C LEU A 55 34.60 -8.68 -13.50
N ALA A 56 34.01 -9.85 -13.74
CA ALA A 56 34.31 -11.08 -12.99
C ALA A 56 35.79 -11.48 -13.14
N LYS A 57 36.34 -11.46 -14.36
CA LYS A 57 37.77 -11.72 -14.61
C LYS A 57 38.67 -10.70 -13.91
N VAL A 58 38.35 -9.41 -13.99
CA VAL A 58 39.11 -8.35 -13.31
C VAL A 58 39.16 -8.61 -11.80
N ILE A 59 38.03 -8.96 -11.18
CA ILE A 59 37.98 -9.26 -9.75
C ILE A 59 38.79 -10.52 -9.41
N ALA A 60 38.67 -11.57 -10.24
CA ALA A 60 39.44 -12.80 -10.07
C ALA A 60 40.95 -12.54 -10.11
N THR A 61 41.43 -11.69 -11.04
CA THR A 61 42.86 -11.30 -11.10
C THR A 61 43.32 -10.53 -9.88
N ARG A 62 42.42 -9.81 -9.20
CA ARG A 62 42.70 -9.08 -7.95
C ARG A 62 42.69 -9.98 -6.72
N SER A 63 42.49 -11.29 -6.88
CA SER A 63 42.47 -12.29 -5.81
C SER A 63 41.50 -11.98 -4.67
N LYS A 64 40.42 -11.23 -4.95
CA LYS A 64 39.33 -11.02 -4.00
C LYS A 64 38.39 -12.21 -4.06
N LEU A 65 38.44 -13.06 -3.03
CA LEU A 65 37.47 -14.15 -2.86
C LEU A 65 36.07 -13.57 -2.68
N PRO A 66 35.09 -13.92 -3.54
CA PRO A 66 33.73 -13.48 -3.35
C PRO A 66 33.14 -14.09 -2.08
N PRO A 67 32.33 -13.34 -1.30
CA PRO A 67 31.58 -13.88 -0.18
C PRO A 67 30.66 -15.05 -0.56
N ARG A 68 30.41 -15.97 0.38
CA ARG A 68 29.60 -17.19 0.16
C ARG A 68 28.18 -16.88 -0.31
N ASN A 69 27.57 -15.80 0.17
CA ASN A 69 26.26 -15.34 -0.29
C ASN A 69 26.25 -14.89 -1.76
N ILE A 70 27.36 -14.34 -2.28
CA ILE A 70 27.48 -14.01 -3.71
C ILE A 70 27.60 -15.29 -4.53
N GLN A 71 28.34 -16.29 -4.04
CA GLN A 71 28.39 -17.61 -4.65
C GLN A 71 27.01 -18.26 -4.70
N ASN A 72 26.24 -18.21 -3.60
CA ASN A 72 24.88 -18.72 -3.55
C ASN A 72 23.95 -17.95 -4.50
N ALA A 73 24.07 -16.63 -4.57
CA ALA A 73 23.30 -15.81 -5.51
C ALA A 73 23.59 -16.20 -6.98
N PHE A 74 24.86 -16.40 -7.34
CA PHE A 74 25.23 -16.92 -8.66
C PHE A 74 24.62 -18.30 -8.95
N LYS A 75 24.66 -19.22 -7.99
CA LYS A 75 24.05 -20.55 -8.13
C LYS A 75 22.55 -20.43 -8.37
N ILE A 76 21.84 -19.65 -7.56
CA ILE A 76 20.39 -19.40 -7.70
C ILE A 76 20.08 -18.84 -9.09
N VAL A 77 20.84 -17.83 -9.54
CA VAL A 77 20.66 -17.24 -10.88
C VAL A 77 20.83 -18.29 -11.97
N LEU A 78 21.91 -19.09 -11.92
CA LEU A 78 22.19 -20.10 -12.93
C LEU A 78 21.13 -21.21 -12.97
N VAL A 79 20.72 -21.71 -11.80
CA VAL A 79 19.70 -22.75 -11.67
C VAL A 79 18.35 -22.25 -12.21
N ASN A 80 17.91 -21.09 -11.74
CA ASN A 80 16.62 -20.52 -12.11
C ASN A 80 16.59 -20.09 -13.58
N ARG A 81 17.63 -19.42 -14.10
CA ARG A 81 17.67 -19.06 -15.54
C ARG A 81 17.67 -20.31 -16.43
N LYS A 82 18.35 -21.38 -16.04
CA LYS A 82 18.35 -22.64 -16.80
C LYS A 82 16.99 -23.32 -16.78
N ALA A 83 16.28 -23.27 -15.65
CA ALA A 83 14.90 -23.75 -15.55
C ALA A 83 13.95 -22.93 -16.45
N LEU A 84 14.06 -21.60 -16.47
CA LEU A 84 13.32 -20.74 -17.40
C LEU A 84 13.64 -21.09 -18.86
N THR A 85 14.93 -21.24 -19.19
CA THR A 85 15.37 -21.60 -20.54
C THR A 85 14.74 -22.91 -21.00
N ARG A 86 14.83 -23.97 -20.19
CA ARG A 86 14.25 -25.28 -20.49
C ARG A 86 12.74 -25.21 -20.68
N TYR A 87 12.07 -24.43 -19.85
CA TYR A 87 10.63 -24.22 -19.97
C TYR A 87 10.27 -23.58 -21.32
N TYR A 88 10.97 -22.50 -21.70
CA TYR A 88 10.72 -21.82 -22.97
C TYR A 88 11.15 -22.65 -24.19
N GLU A 89 12.21 -23.45 -24.11
CA GLU A 89 12.59 -24.43 -25.14
C GLU A 89 11.50 -25.49 -25.34
N SER A 90 10.90 -25.96 -24.25
CA SER A 90 9.83 -26.98 -24.31
C SER A 90 8.52 -26.44 -24.90
N SER A 91 8.36 -25.12 -24.96
CA SER A 91 7.09 -24.46 -25.30
C SER A 91 6.83 -24.22 -26.80
N LYS A 92 7.68 -24.69 -27.72
CA LYS A 92 7.54 -24.48 -29.19
C LYS A 92 7.15 -23.05 -29.58
N LEU A 93 7.97 -22.09 -29.16
CA LEU A 93 7.72 -20.67 -29.38
C LEU A 93 8.06 -20.22 -30.83
N SER A 94 7.67 -19.00 -31.17
CA SER A 94 7.95 -18.37 -32.48
C SER A 94 9.46 -18.26 -32.79
N GLU A 95 9.82 -18.02 -34.06
CA GLU A 95 11.23 -17.89 -34.49
C GLU A 95 11.99 -16.77 -33.75
N HIS A 96 11.30 -15.66 -33.42
CA HIS A 96 11.87 -14.60 -32.60
C HIS A 96 12.10 -15.04 -31.14
N ALA A 97 11.17 -15.83 -30.59
CA ALA A 97 11.33 -16.39 -29.25
C ALA A 97 12.40 -17.50 -29.20
N ALA A 98 12.59 -18.26 -30.29
CA ALA A 98 13.72 -19.18 -30.44
C ALA A 98 15.04 -18.41 -30.48
N GLN A 99 15.13 -17.32 -31.24
CA GLN A 99 16.32 -16.44 -31.23
C GLN A 99 16.55 -15.78 -29.87
N ALA A 100 15.49 -15.35 -29.17
CA ALA A 100 15.57 -14.83 -27.81
C ALA A 100 16.06 -15.90 -26.83
N THR A 101 15.59 -17.14 -26.97
CA THR A 101 16.03 -18.29 -26.17
C THR A 101 17.51 -18.61 -26.43
N GLU A 102 17.97 -18.57 -27.68
CA GLU A 102 19.39 -18.76 -28.01
C GLU A 102 20.29 -17.65 -27.43
N ARG A 103 19.86 -16.38 -27.50
CA ARG A 103 20.56 -15.28 -26.82
C ARG A 103 20.59 -15.46 -25.30
N HIS A 104 19.50 -15.95 -24.73
CA HIS A 104 19.39 -16.24 -23.30
C HIS A 104 20.27 -17.42 -22.86
N LYS A 105 20.46 -18.44 -23.72
CA LYS A 105 21.47 -19.51 -23.51
C LYS A 105 22.88 -18.97 -23.53
N TYR A 106 23.22 -18.17 -24.54
CA TYR A 106 24.52 -17.51 -24.62
C TYR A 106 24.79 -16.66 -23.37
N PHE A 107 23.76 -16.00 -22.84
CA PHE A 107 23.84 -15.32 -21.56
C PHE A 107 24.18 -16.28 -20.42
N ASN A 108 23.43 -17.37 -20.27
CA ASN A 108 23.63 -18.36 -19.20
C ASN A 108 25.06 -18.93 -19.23
N ASP A 109 25.56 -19.24 -20.44
CA ASP A 109 26.92 -19.73 -20.65
C ASP A 109 27.97 -18.69 -20.24
N THR A 110 27.72 -17.41 -20.55
CA THR A 110 28.63 -16.32 -20.19
C THR A 110 28.61 -16.06 -18.67
N LEU A 111 27.45 -16.17 -18.02
CA LEU A 111 27.33 -16.06 -16.58
C LEU A 111 28.00 -17.25 -15.85
N ALA A 112 27.89 -18.45 -16.40
CA ALA A 112 28.59 -19.63 -15.88
C ALA A 112 30.11 -19.50 -16.03
N GLN A 113 30.59 -18.89 -17.12
CA GLN A 113 32.01 -18.53 -17.27
C GLN A 113 32.44 -17.50 -16.22
N ALA A 114 31.62 -16.50 -15.93
CA ALA A 114 31.89 -15.51 -14.89
C ALA A 114 31.97 -16.17 -13.50
N TYR A 115 31.05 -17.09 -13.20
CA TYR A 115 31.09 -17.92 -11.99
C TYR A 115 32.40 -18.71 -11.91
N THR A 116 32.75 -19.43 -12.97
CA THR A 116 33.98 -20.22 -13.03
C THR A 116 35.21 -19.35 -12.81
N ALA A 117 35.28 -18.17 -13.44
CA ALA A 117 36.40 -17.24 -13.26
C ALA A 117 36.58 -16.79 -11.80
N LEU A 118 35.49 -16.58 -11.06
CA LEU A 118 35.51 -16.10 -9.68
C LEU A 118 35.73 -17.20 -8.63
N PHE A 119 35.26 -18.41 -8.91
CA PHE A 119 35.18 -19.50 -7.93
C PHE A 119 35.99 -20.74 -8.29
N SER A 120 36.72 -20.75 -9.41
CA SER A 120 37.66 -21.82 -9.72
C SER A 120 38.69 -21.93 -8.59
N SER A 121 38.59 -23.00 -7.81
CA SER A 121 39.59 -23.34 -6.81
C SER A 121 40.94 -23.37 -7.51
N ALA A 122 41.93 -22.63 -6.97
CA ALA A 122 43.31 -22.79 -7.36
C ALA A 122 43.75 -24.23 -7.02
N VAL A 123 43.47 -25.17 -7.92
CA VAL A 123 44.04 -26.51 -7.88
C VAL A 123 45.53 -26.29 -8.10
N LYS A 124 46.28 -26.19 -6.99
CA LYS A 124 47.74 -26.22 -7.05
C LYS A 124 48.11 -27.57 -7.68
N PRO A 125 48.85 -27.59 -8.80
CA PRO A 125 49.30 -28.85 -9.36
C PRO A 125 50.29 -29.47 -8.38
N VAL A 126 49.88 -30.54 -7.70
CA VAL A 126 50.78 -31.39 -6.93
C VAL A 126 51.60 -32.16 -7.95
N GLY A 127 52.85 -31.72 -8.15
CA GLY A 127 53.79 -32.38 -9.02
C GLY A 127 54.12 -33.79 -8.52
N LYS A 128 54.05 -34.77 -9.42
CA LYS A 128 54.85 -36.01 -9.33
C LYS A 128 55.31 -36.45 -10.72
N GLY A 129 56.63 -36.33 -10.94
CA GLY A 129 57.49 -37.43 -11.38
C GLY A 129 57.30 -38.02 -12.77
N GLN A 130 58.24 -37.68 -13.65
CA GLN A 130 58.72 -38.39 -14.85
C GLN A 130 58.50 -39.92 -14.89
N ARG A 131 58.10 -40.44 -16.06
CA ARG A 131 59.01 -41.17 -16.97
C ARG A 131 58.41 -41.36 -18.37
N SER A 132 59.30 -41.42 -19.36
CA SER A 132 59.07 -41.29 -20.79
C SER A 132 58.65 -42.59 -21.49
N ALA A 133 57.82 -42.49 -22.54
CA ALA A 133 57.98 -43.22 -23.81
C ALA A 133 57.13 -42.56 -24.92
N LYS A 134 57.62 -42.70 -26.17
CA LYS A 134 57.33 -41.94 -27.41
C LYS A 134 56.00 -42.32 -28.13
N PRO A 135 55.62 -41.61 -29.23
CA PRO A 135 54.23 -41.32 -29.61
C PRO A 135 53.68 -42.16 -30.76
N SER A 136 52.35 -42.29 -30.83
CA SER A 136 51.66 -42.58 -32.09
C SER A 136 50.21 -42.06 -32.10
N ASN A 137 49.94 -41.26 -33.13
CA ASN A 137 48.65 -40.84 -33.71
C ASN A 137 47.89 -39.62 -33.12
N PRO A 138 47.45 -38.69 -34.00
CA PRO A 138 46.60 -37.58 -33.62
C PRO A 138 45.16 -38.09 -33.43
N ALA A 139 44.71 -38.16 -32.18
CA ALA A 139 43.29 -38.28 -31.87
C ALA A 139 42.59 -36.93 -32.16
N PRO A 140 41.33 -36.95 -32.61
CA PRO A 140 40.57 -35.74 -32.92
C PRO A 140 40.41 -34.89 -31.66
N ALA A 141 40.39 -33.57 -31.83
CA ALA A 141 40.14 -32.61 -30.77
C ALA A 141 38.85 -32.98 -30.01
N ILE A 142 39.02 -33.56 -28.83
CA ILE A 142 37.96 -33.70 -27.86
C ILE A 142 37.59 -32.27 -27.47
N HIS A 143 36.42 -31.82 -27.90
CA HIS A 143 35.79 -30.66 -27.30
C HIS A 143 35.64 -30.97 -25.80
N GLU A 144 36.51 -30.39 -24.98
CA GLU A 144 36.34 -30.38 -23.53
C GLU A 144 34.91 -29.92 -23.24
N ASN A 145 34.16 -30.80 -22.59
CA ASN A 145 32.79 -30.55 -22.21
C ASN A 145 32.82 -29.52 -21.08
N LYS A 146 32.80 -28.23 -21.44
CA LYS A 146 32.79 -27.07 -20.53
C LYS A 146 31.62 -27.08 -19.52
N PHE A 147 30.75 -28.08 -19.60
CA PHE A 147 29.60 -28.31 -18.73
C PHE A 147 29.85 -29.27 -17.56
N GLU A 148 31.01 -29.95 -17.46
CA GLU A 148 31.28 -30.96 -16.41
C GLU A 148 31.24 -30.39 -14.98
N ILE A 149 31.64 -29.14 -14.80
CA ILE A 149 31.59 -28.43 -13.51
C ILE A 149 30.14 -28.08 -13.13
N LEU A 150 29.26 -27.88 -14.11
CA LEU A 150 27.86 -27.52 -13.89
C LEU A 150 26.97 -28.75 -13.70
N SER A 151 27.30 -29.91 -14.29
CA SER A 151 26.61 -31.17 -13.99
C SER A 151 26.72 -31.52 -12.51
N GLY A 152 27.89 -31.31 -11.89
CA GLY A 152 28.07 -31.50 -10.44
C GLY A 152 27.30 -30.52 -9.55
N ILE A 153 26.93 -29.34 -10.05
CA ILE A 153 26.08 -28.37 -9.31
C ILE A 153 24.59 -28.74 -9.42
N ILE A 154 24.19 -29.45 -10.48
CA ILE A 154 22.78 -29.64 -10.88
C ILE A 154 22.27 -31.04 -10.55
N GLU A 155 23.11 -32.08 -10.58
CA GLU A 155 22.70 -33.46 -10.32
C GLU A 155 22.58 -33.78 -8.82
N ASP A 156 23.25 -33.03 -7.94
CA ASP A 156 23.22 -33.23 -6.47
C ASP A 156 22.24 -32.31 -5.70
N GLU A 157 21.63 -31.31 -6.34
CA GLU A 157 20.81 -30.28 -5.67
C GLU A 157 19.36 -30.23 -6.24
N ALA A 158 18.73 -31.39 -6.47
CA ALA A 158 17.36 -31.49 -6.99
C ALA A 158 16.28 -30.92 -6.04
N ASP A 159 16.60 -30.75 -4.76
CA ASP A 159 15.74 -30.14 -3.73
C ASP A 159 16.47 -28.95 -3.07
N TYR A 160 16.70 -27.86 -3.82
CA TYR A 160 17.25 -26.65 -3.21
C TYR A 160 16.18 -25.97 -2.34
N ASN A 161 16.28 -26.21 -1.04
CA ASN A 161 15.38 -25.74 0.01
C ASN A 161 15.35 -24.20 0.04
N GLU A 162 14.15 -23.58 -0.01
CA GLU A 162 13.93 -22.12 0.01
C GLU A 162 14.63 -21.40 1.18
N SER A 163 14.99 -22.15 2.24
CA SER A 163 15.72 -21.69 3.42
C SER A 163 17.16 -21.20 3.17
N ALA A 164 17.74 -21.35 1.97
CA ALA A 164 19.14 -21.02 1.69
C ALA A 164 19.39 -19.60 1.11
N LEU A 165 18.37 -18.74 1.09
CA LEU A 165 18.54 -17.33 0.72
C LEU A 165 19.51 -16.63 1.69
N PRO A 166 20.41 -15.75 1.20
CA PRO A 166 21.27 -14.97 2.07
C PRO A 166 20.45 -14.23 3.12
N THR A 167 20.69 -14.52 4.40
CA THR A 167 20.11 -13.72 5.47
C THR A 167 20.84 -12.37 5.51
N GLU A 168 20.13 -11.31 5.87
CA GLU A 168 20.50 -9.88 5.82
C GLU A 168 21.93 -9.53 6.29
N ARG A 169 22.57 -10.38 7.10
CA ARG A 169 23.94 -10.19 7.60
C ARG A 169 25.03 -10.42 6.55
N ASP A 170 24.72 -11.10 5.44
CA ASP A 170 25.74 -11.55 4.50
C ASP A 170 25.91 -10.63 3.28
N ILE A 171 24.95 -9.75 2.97
CA ILE A 171 24.98 -8.90 1.76
C ILE A 171 25.72 -7.59 2.05
N PRO A 172 26.85 -7.30 1.40
CA PRO A 172 27.53 -6.01 1.55
C PRO A 172 26.60 -4.88 1.07
N SER A 173 26.31 -3.91 1.94
CA SER A 173 25.44 -2.78 1.62
C SER A 173 26.09 -1.91 0.54
N ALA A 174 25.69 -2.09 -0.72
CA ALA A 174 26.13 -1.24 -1.81
C ALA A 174 25.54 0.17 -1.62
N THR A 175 26.40 1.14 -1.31
CA THR A 175 26.04 2.55 -1.15
C THR A 175 25.89 3.18 -2.54
N GLY A 176 24.72 3.08 -3.16
CA GLY A 176 24.40 3.78 -4.40
C GLY A 176 23.16 3.22 -5.10
N GLY A 177 22.05 3.98 -5.09
CA GLY A 177 20.73 3.57 -5.59
C GLY A 177 20.58 3.46 -7.11
N HIS A 178 21.57 2.96 -7.83
CA HIS A 178 21.46 2.67 -9.26
C HIS A 178 21.33 1.17 -9.48
N SER A 179 20.12 0.70 -9.78
CA SER A 179 19.90 -0.68 -10.21
C SER A 179 20.50 -0.87 -11.60
N PHE A 180 21.52 -1.72 -11.71
CA PHE A 180 22.06 -2.11 -13.01
C PHE A 180 21.14 -3.13 -13.69
N SER A 181 20.93 -3.03 -15.01
CA SER A 181 20.15 -4.01 -15.80
C SER A 181 20.96 -4.60 -16.96
N ILE A 182 20.51 -5.72 -17.53
CA ILE A 182 21.21 -6.40 -18.63
C ILE A 182 20.60 -5.95 -19.96
N GLU A 183 21.43 -5.46 -20.89
CA GLU A 183 20.96 -4.85 -22.15
C GLU A 183 20.45 -5.87 -23.19
N ASP A 184 20.91 -7.13 -23.15
CA ASP A 184 20.76 -8.11 -24.25
C ASP A 184 19.78 -9.28 -23.97
N ASP A 185 18.76 -9.13 -23.11
CA ASP A 185 17.87 -10.22 -22.72
C ASP A 185 16.39 -10.00 -23.15
N PRO A 186 16.04 -10.27 -24.43
CA PRO A 186 14.65 -10.12 -24.91
C PRO A 186 13.66 -11.07 -24.21
N LEU A 187 14.12 -12.19 -23.66
CA LEU A 187 13.28 -13.08 -22.85
C LEU A 187 12.97 -12.44 -21.49
N GLU A 188 13.94 -11.74 -20.89
CA GLU A 188 13.73 -10.97 -19.67
C GLU A 188 12.66 -9.89 -19.84
N ALA A 189 12.69 -9.15 -20.94
CA ALA A 189 11.67 -8.15 -21.25
C ALA A 189 10.28 -8.77 -21.40
N PHE A 190 10.18 -9.91 -22.09
CA PHE A 190 8.94 -10.66 -22.24
C PHE A 190 8.39 -11.17 -20.90
N VAL A 191 9.25 -11.76 -20.06
CA VAL A 191 8.84 -12.25 -18.73
C VAL A 191 8.41 -11.09 -17.84
N ALA A 192 9.16 -9.98 -17.85
CA ALA A 192 8.82 -8.77 -17.10
C ALA A 192 7.44 -8.22 -17.48
N GLN A 193 7.17 -8.13 -18.78
CA GLN A 193 5.86 -7.73 -19.31
C GLN A 193 4.75 -8.66 -18.83
N ARG A 194 4.99 -9.97 -18.79
CA ARG A 194 4.00 -10.94 -18.32
C ARG A 194 3.76 -10.85 -16.82
N CYS A 195 4.83 -10.71 -16.02
CA CYS A 195 4.73 -10.48 -14.58
C CYS A 195 3.90 -9.22 -14.28
N TYR A 196 4.18 -8.13 -14.99
CA TYR A 196 3.41 -6.88 -14.87
C TYR A 196 1.92 -7.08 -15.17
N ILE A 197 1.56 -7.80 -16.23
CA ILE A 197 0.15 -8.13 -16.55
C ILE A 197 -0.50 -8.94 -15.45
N LEU A 198 0.19 -9.94 -14.91
CA LEU A 198 -0.31 -10.78 -13.82
C LEU A 198 -0.49 -9.98 -12.53
N ASP A 199 0.43 -9.07 -12.21
CA ASP A 199 0.31 -8.19 -11.05
C ASP A 199 -0.86 -7.20 -11.19
N MET A 200 -1.10 -6.64 -12.39
CA MET A 200 -2.27 -5.81 -12.65
C MET A 200 -3.58 -6.58 -12.45
N GLU A 201 -3.66 -7.79 -13.00
CA GLU A 201 -4.84 -8.66 -12.90
C GLU A 201 -5.10 -9.10 -11.46
N GLY A 202 -4.06 -9.56 -10.78
CA GLY A 202 -4.12 -9.92 -9.37
C GLY A 202 -4.55 -8.75 -8.49
N ALA A 203 -4.06 -7.54 -8.74
CA ALA A 203 -4.45 -6.36 -7.99
C ALA A 203 -5.94 -6.05 -8.18
N VAL A 204 -6.45 -6.06 -9.42
CA VAL A 204 -7.89 -5.84 -9.68
C VAL A 204 -8.74 -6.90 -9.00
N ILE A 205 -8.40 -8.18 -9.11
CA ILE A 205 -9.13 -9.27 -8.43
C ILE A 205 -9.16 -9.05 -6.92
N THR A 206 -8.01 -8.70 -6.33
CA THR A 206 -7.90 -8.48 -4.89
C THR A 206 -8.77 -7.32 -4.45
N LEU A 207 -8.74 -6.20 -5.18
CA LEU A 207 -9.55 -5.01 -4.90
C LEU A 207 -11.05 -5.28 -5.10
N LYS A 208 -11.44 -6.07 -6.12
CA LYS A 208 -12.82 -6.54 -6.28
C LYS A 208 -13.31 -7.27 -5.03
N ASN A 209 -12.53 -8.24 -4.53
CA ASN A 209 -12.87 -9.00 -3.33
C ASN A 209 -12.96 -8.12 -2.07
N ILE A 210 -12.16 -7.06 -1.98
CA ILE A 210 -12.27 -6.04 -0.93
C ILE A 210 -13.61 -5.30 -1.03
N TRP A 211 -14.06 -4.94 -2.23
CA TRP A 211 -15.37 -4.29 -2.42
C TRP A 211 -16.56 -5.22 -2.18
N VAL A 212 -16.44 -6.52 -2.48
CA VAL A 212 -17.41 -7.55 -2.04
C VAL A 212 -17.46 -7.60 -0.51
N SER A 213 -16.29 -7.60 0.14
CA SER A 213 -16.20 -7.58 1.60
C SER A 213 -16.87 -6.33 2.20
N ALA A 214 -16.74 -5.18 1.54
CA ALA A 214 -17.39 -3.94 1.95
C ALA A 214 -18.91 -3.96 1.72
N ALA A 215 -19.37 -4.52 0.60
CA ALA A 215 -20.80 -4.70 0.31
C ALA A 215 -21.49 -5.56 1.37
N ASN A 216 -20.79 -6.58 1.85
CA ASN A 216 -21.24 -7.49 2.92
C ASN A 216 -21.16 -6.86 4.32
N GLY A 217 -20.67 -5.62 4.45
CA GLY A 217 -20.45 -4.96 5.73
C GLY A 217 -19.31 -5.57 6.57
N SER A 218 -18.53 -6.51 6.02
CA SER A 218 -17.43 -7.15 6.73
C SER A 218 -16.24 -6.21 6.94
N ILE A 219 -16.08 -5.20 6.06
CA ILE A 219 -15.17 -4.07 6.25
C ILE A 219 -15.89 -2.74 5.93
N PRO A 220 -15.48 -1.62 6.55
CA PRO A 220 -16.02 -0.30 6.24
C PRO A 220 -15.75 0.13 4.78
N ILE A 221 -16.68 0.89 4.19
CA ILE A 221 -16.51 1.52 2.85
C ILE A 221 -15.28 2.44 2.85
N THR A 222 -15.07 3.17 3.94
CA THR A 222 -13.90 4.04 4.15
C THR A 222 -12.60 3.25 4.04
N PHE A 223 -12.53 2.07 4.67
CA PHE A 223 -11.35 1.23 4.66
C PHE A 223 -11.12 0.59 3.29
N ALA A 224 -12.17 0.12 2.61
CA ALA A 224 -12.08 -0.36 1.24
C ALA A 224 -11.57 0.72 0.27
N GLY A 225 -12.06 1.96 0.42
CA GLY A 225 -11.56 3.12 -0.32
C GLY A 225 -10.07 3.40 -0.08
N TRP A 226 -9.64 3.41 1.19
CA TRP A 226 -8.24 3.59 1.58
C TRP A 226 -7.33 2.49 0.99
N ILE A 227 -7.72 1.21 1.10
CA ILE A 227 -6.96 0.10 0.52
C ILE A 227 -6.90 0.19 -1.00
N THR A 228 -7.98 0.63 -1.64
CA THR A 228 -8.00 0.82 -3.11
C THR A 228 -7.03 1.93 -3.53
N ASN A 229 -6.92 3.03 -2.77
CA ASN A 229 -5.91 4.06 -3.01
C ASN A 229 -4.49 3.51 -2.86
N PHE A 230 -4.24 2.72 -1.80
CA PHE A 230 -2.95 2.06 -1.61
C PHE A 230 -2.60 1.11 -2.77
N GLY A 231 -3.51 0.21 -3.12
CA GLY A 231 -3.31 -0.74 -4.22
C GLY A 231 -3.08 -0.05 -5.56
N PHE A 232 -3.83 1.04 -5.83
CA PHE A 232 -3.65 1.84 -7.03
C PHE A 232 -2.31 2.59 -7.05
N GLN A 233 -1.87 3.16 -5.92
CA GLN A 233 -0.57 3.81 -5.84
C GLN A 233 0.58 2.80 -6.04
N MET A 234 0.46 1.59 -5.48
CA MET A 234 1.43 0.53 -5.74
C MET A 234 1.45 0.13 -7.22
N LEU A 235 0.30 0.09 -7.89
CA LEU A 235 0.22 -0.15 -9.32
C LEU A 235 0.87 0.97 -10.14
N ARG A 236 0.75 2.23 -9.72
CA ARG A 236 1.47 3.37 -10.33
C ARG A 236 2.98 3.23 -10.17
N ASN A 237 3.46 2.83 -9.00
CA ASN A 237 4.89 2.58 -8.77
C ASN A 237 5.38 1.43 -9.64
N LEU A 238 4.62 0.33 -9.68
CA LEU A 238 4.90 -0.83 -10.52
C LEU A 238 4.98 -0.42 -11.99
N THR A 239 4.04 0.42 -12.44
CA THR A 239 4.06 1.04 -13.77
C THR A 239 5.43 1.70 -13.97
N GLN A 240 5.81 2.69 -13.16
CA GLN A 240 7.10 3.38 -13.33
C GLN A 240 8.34 2.45 -13.36
N ASP A 241 8.35 1.38 -12.57
CA ASP A 241 9.45 0.43 -12.49
C ASP A 241 9.60 -0.45 -13.75
N TYR A 242 8.48 -0.98 -14.27
CA TYR A 242 8.50 -1.78 -15.49
C TYR A 242 8.66 -0.91 -16.75
N GLY A 243 8.10 0.31 -16.76
CA GLY A 243 8.15 1.21 -17.90
C GLY A 243 9.56 1.54 -18.37
N LYS A 244 10.47 1.85 -17.45
CA LYS A 244 11.85 2.22 -17.83
C LYS A 244 12.60 1.09 -18.56
N ARG A 245 12.20 -0.17 -18.35
CA ARG A 245 12.93 -1.36 -18.84
C ARG A 245 12.39 -1.92 -20.17
N THR A 246 11.13 -1.68 -20.50
CA THR A 246 10.48 -2.27 -21.68
C THR A 246 10.27 -1.28 -22.85
N GLY A 247 11.05 -0.20 -22.93
CA GLY A 247 10.81 0.87 -23.92
C GLY A 247 9.61 1.75 -23.59
N TYR A 248 9.29 1.90 -22.30
CA TYR A 248 8.14 2.62 -21.73
C TYR A 248 6.78 1.93 -21.94
N HIS A 249 5.81 2.23 -21.07
CA HIS A 249 4.39 1.79 -21.15
C HIS A 249 3.76 2.00 -22.52
N VAL A 250 4.30 2.99 -23.21
CA VAL A 250 4.09 3.32 -24.61
C VAL A 250 4.25 2.08 -25.47
N GLY A 251 5.32 1.31 -25.31
CA GLY A 251 5.54 0.04 -26.01
C GLY A 251 4.45 -0.98 -25.69
N LEU A 252 4.07 -1.19 -24.43
CA LEU A 252 2.99 -2.14 -24.09
C LEU A 252 1.64 -1.74 -24.70
N VAL A 253 1.24 -0.49 -24.49
CA VAL A 253 -0.05 0.04 -24.92
C VAL A 253 -0.06 0.19 -26.43
N LEU A 254 1.01 0.69 -27.06
CA LEU A 254 1.12 0.75 -28.53
C LEU A 254 1.28 -0.63 -29.16
N ASP A 255 1.99 -1.58 -28.55
CA ASP A 255 2.09 -2.95 -29.09
C ASP A 255 0.72 -3.63 -29.03
N ILE A 256 -0.04 -3.42 -27.95
CA ILE A 256 -1.42 -3.90 -27.85
C ILE A 256 -2.33 -3.15 -28.81
N THR A 257 -2.26 -1.82 -28.90
CA THR A 257 -3.06 -1.01 -29.82
C THR A 257 -2.74 -1.33 -31.27
N GLN A 258 -1.46 -1.39 -31.65
CA GLN A 258 -1.01 -1.80 -32.99
C GLN A 258 -1.36 -3.26 -33.26
N TYR A 259 -1.31 -4.15 -32.26
CA TYR A 259 -1.79 -5.53 -32.37
C TYR A 259 -3.31 -5.57 -32.64
N LEU A 260 -4.09 -4.74 -31.94
CA LEU A 260 -5.54 -4.62 -32.10
C LEU A 260 -5.91 -3.98 -33.45
N GLU A 261 -5.17 -2.97 -33.91
CA GLU A 261 -5.35 -2.29 -35.20
C GLU A 261 -4.95 -3.19 -36.38
N ARG A 262 -3.90 -4.01 -36.24
CA ARG A 262 -3.49 -5.01 -37.25
C ARG A 262 -4.41 -6.24 -37.31
N ARG A 263 -5.41 -6.36 -36.42
CA ARG A 263 -6.40 -7.46 -36.44
C ARG A 263 -7.17 -7.56 -37.76
N GLY A 264 -7.35 -6.46 -38.48
CA GLY A 264 -8.13 -6.45 -39.73
C GLY A 264 -7.52 -7.26 -40.89
N ASP A 265 -6.18 -7.36 -40.97
CA ASP A 265 -5.52 -7.91 -42.18
C ASP A 265 -4.42 -8.97 -41.91
N ALA A 266 -3.84 -9.06 -40.70
CA ALA A 266 -2.59 -9.79 -40.47
C ALA A 266 -2.68 -11.03 -39.55
N MET A 267 -3.89 -11.47 -39.16
CA MET A 267 -4.04 -12.53 -38.16
C MET A 267 -3.53 -13.92 -38.62
N GLU A 268 -3.45 -14.22 -39.91
CA GLU A 268 -3.00 -15.56 -40.37
C GLU A 268 -1.46 -15.74 -40.30
N LYS A 269 -0.70 -14.65 -40.26
CA LYS A 269 0.78 -14.69 -40.20
C LYS A 269 1.34 -14.37 -38.82
N ASP A 270 0.66 -13.53 -38.04
CA ASP A 270 1.16 -13.06 -36.74
C ASP A 270 0.59 -13.81 -35.52
N LEU A 271 -0.49 -14.59 -35.63
CA LEU A 271 -0.89 -15.51 -34.54
C LEU A 271 0.14 -16.64 -34.30
N ALA A 272 0.95 -16.95 -35.31
CA ALA A 272 2.12 -17.80 -35.12
C ALA A 272 3.29 -17.07 -34.41
N ARG A 273 3.21 -15.74 -34.26
CA ARG A 273 4.28 -14.89 -33.69
C ARG A 273 4.03 -14.46 -32.24
N PHE A 274 2.78 -14.26 -31.82
CA PHE A 274 2.43 -13.98 -30.42
C PHE A 274 1.19 -14.79 -29.98
N GLU A 275 1.41 -15.92 -29.31
CA GLU A 275 0.36 -16.82 -28.84
C GLU A 275 -0.34 -16.36 -27.54
N PHE A 276 -0.90 -15.14 -27.48
CA PHE A 276 -1.60 -14.68 -26.26
C PHE A 276 -2.90 -15.45 -25.96
N SER A 277 -3.55 -16.05 -26.95
CA SER A 277 -4.89 -16.65 -26.83
C SER A 277 -4.94 -18.14 -26.48
N ARG A 278 -3.80 -18.83 -26.37
CA ARG A 278 -3.73 -20.28 -26.06
C ARG A 278 -3.50 -20.61 -24.58
N PHE A 279 -3.24 -19.61 -23.74
CA PHE A 279 -2.92 -19.82 -22.33
C PHE A 279 -4.20 -19.86 -21.48
N LYS A 280 -4.50 -21.02 -20.90
CA LYS A 280 -5.51 -21.12 -19.84
C LYS A 280 -4.98 -20.42 -18.56
N PRO A 281 -5.76 -19.52 -17.94
CA PRO A 281 -5.34 -18.78 -16.76
C PRO A 281 -5.49 -19.66 -15.50
N ASP A 282 -4.49 -20.50 -15.22
CA ASP A 282 -4.41 -21.24 -13.95
C ASP A 282 -3.32 -20.67 -13.01
N ILE A 283 -2.76 -19.48 -13.31
CA ILE A 283 -1.64 -18.88 -12.56
C ILE A 283 -2.11 -18.28 -11.22
N VAL A 284 -3.40 -17.98 -11.07
CA VAL A 284 -3.97 -17.39 -9.85
C VAL A 284 -4.70 -18.43 -9.01
N GLY A 285 -4.16 -19.65 -8.83
CA GLY A 285 -4.53 -20.59 -7.75
C GLY A 285 -6.01 -21.05 -7.64
N ALA A 286 -6.88 -20.60 -8.52
CA ALA A 286 -8.28 -20.94 -8.69
C ALA A 286 -8.67 -20.42 -10.08
N GLN A 287 -9.72 -20.97 -10.68
CA GLN A 287 -10.36 -20.34 -11.84
C GLN A 287 -10.78 -18.93 -11.43
N THR A 288 -9.99 -17.90 -11.75
CA THR A 288 -10.40 -16.52 -11.52
C THR A 288 -11.19 -16.05 -12.72
N ASP A 289 -12.43 -15.60 -12.50
CA ASP A 289 -13.34 -15.14 -13.57
C ASP A 289 -12.88 -13.84 -14.26
N PHE A 290 -11.80 -13.21 -13.80
CA PHE A 290 -11.24 -11.98 -14.35
C PHE A 290 -9.86 -12.23 -14.96
N ALA A 291 -9.82 -12.48 -16.27
CA ALA A 291 -8.59 -12.69 -17.05
C ALA A 291 -8.41 -11.62 -18.16
N GLU A 292 -8.99 -10.43 -17.98
CA GLU A 292 -9.10 -9.44 -19.06
C GLU A 292 -7.75 -8.88 -19.50
N PHE A 293 -6.79 -8.67 -18.59
CA PHE A 293 -5.47 -8.16 -18.96
C PHE A 293 -4.60 -9.26 -19.57
N SER A 294 -4.63 -10.46 -19.01
CA SER A 294 -3.90 -11.62 -19.55
C SER A 294 -4.32 -11.99 -20.98
N THR A 295 -5.56 -11.73 -21.35
CA THR A 295 -6.10 -11.90 -22.70
C THR A 295 -5.90 -10.68 -23.62
N GLY A 296 -5.38 -9.57 -23.09
CA GLY A 296 -5.14 -8.31 -23.80
C GLY A 296 -6.40 -7.43 -23.98
N PHE A 297 -7.59 -7.94 -23.66
CA PHE A 297 -8.84 -7.19 -23.85
C PHE A 297 -8.99 -6.02 -22.89
N GLY A 298 -8.65 -6.22 -21.61
CA GLY A 298 -8.78 -5.21 -20.57
C GLY A 298 -7.95 -3.96 -20.86
N LEU A 299 -6.79 -4.11 -21.52
CA LEU A 299 -5.99 -2.96 -21.93
C LEU A 299 -6.52 -2.29 -23.20
N GLY A 300 -7.17 -3.04 -24.09
CA GLY A 300 -7.57 -2.58 -25.41
C GLY A 300 -8.88 -1.78 -25.45
N TRP A 301 -9.93 -2.28 -24.81
CA TRP A 301 -11.28 -1.70 -25.02
C TRP A 301 -11.48 -0.28 -24.46
N PRO A 302 -10.78 0.19 -23.40
CA PRO A 302 -10.91 1.57 -22.93
C PRO A 302 -10.22 2.60 -23.83
N ILE A 303 -9.22 2.18 -24.61
CA ILE A 303 -8.35 3.09 -25.39
C ILE A 303 -9.13 3.92 -26.41
N PRO A 304 -10.04 3.36 -27.24
CA PRO A 304 -10.81 4.15 -28.20
C PRO A 304 -11.67 5.24 -27.53
N GLU A 305 -12.22 4.96 -26.35
CA GLU A 305 -13.04 5.94 -25.62
C GLU A 305 -12.16 7.06 -25.03
N LEU A 306 -11.01 6.70 -24.46
CA LEU A 306 -10.02 7.67 -23.97
C LEU A 306 -9.49 8.57 -25.09
N ASP A 307 -9.14 7.99 -26.24
CA ASP A 307 -8.64 8.73 -27.41
C ASP A 307 -9.72 9.64 -28.00
N ALA A 308 -10.95 9.13 -28.18
CA ALA A 308 -12.08 9.94 -28.64
C ALA A 308 -12.37 11.10 -27.67
N PHE A 309 -12.30 10.86 -26.36
CA PHE A 309 -12.48 11.90 -25.36
C PHE A 309 -11.39 12.96 -25.43
N HIS A 310 -10.13 12.54 -25.50
CA HIS A 310 -8.96 13.42 -25.59
C HIS A 310 -9.00 14.31 -26.85
N ASN A 311 -9.32 13.73 -28.01
CA ASN A 311 -9.24 14.41 -29.30
C ASN A 311 -10.48 15.26 -29.60
N HIS A 312 -11.66 14.81 -29.20
CA HIS A 312 -12.92 15.38 -29.69
C HIS A 312 -13.93 15.68 -28.59
N ARG A 313 -14.23 14.70 -27.73
CA ARG A 313 -15.43 14.77 -26.88
C ARG A 313 -15.31 15.72 -25.68
N ARG A 314 -14.10 16.01 -25.19
CA ARG A 314 -13.92 17.04 -24.14
C ARG A 314 -14.34 18.45 -24.58
N PHE A 315 -14.43 18.69 -25.89
CA PHE A 315 -14.85 19.96 -26.46
C PHE A 315 -16.34 19.96 -26.89
N ASP A 316 -17.02 18.82 -26.75
CA ASP A 316 -18.43 18.66 -27.08
C ASP A 316 -19.31 19.28 -25.98
N LYS A 317 -19.94 20.41 -26.28
CA LYS A 317 -20.77 21.15 -25.31
C LYS A 317 -21.99 20.35 -24.85
N ASP A 318 -22.57 19.53 -25.71
CA ASP A 318 -23.77 18.76 -25.38
C ASP A 318 -23.42 17.62 -24.44
N LEU A 319 -22.30 16.93 -24.72
CA LEU A 319 -21.78 15.90 -23.82
C LEU A 319 -21.42 16.50 -22.46
N MET A 320 -20.69 17.61 -22.43
CA MET A 320 -20.23 18.26 -21.21
C MET A 320 -21.37 18.87 -20.38
N GLY A 321 -22.46 19.30 -21.03
CA GLY A 321 -23.66 19.81 -20.38
C GLY A 321 -24.63 18.72 -19.87
N THR A 322 -24.37 17.45 -20.16
CA THR A 322 -25.23 16.35 -19.73
C THR A 322 -25.14 16.12 -18.22
N VAL A 323 -26.30 16.08 -17.56
CA VAL A 323 -26.41 15.86 -16.10
C VAL A 323 -26.90 14.45 -15.82
N ASP A 324 -26.01 13.65 -15.24
CA ASP A 324 -26.26 12.27 -14.88
C ASP A 324 -27.00 12.18 -13.53
N ARG A 325 -28.33 12.01 -13.57
CA ARG A 325 -29.18 11.85 -12.38
C ARG A 325 -29.87 10.50 -12.34
N GLN A 326 -29.10 9.43 -12.47
CA GLN A 326 -29.64 8.08 -12.31
C GLN A 326 -28.95 7.33 -11.17
N ARG A 327 -29.65 6.34 -10.64
CA ARG A 327 -29.12 5.46 -9.60
C ARG A 327 -27.93 4.67 -10.15
N ILE A 328 -26.91 4.46 -9.32
CA ILE A 328 -25.65 3.84 -9.73
C ILE A 328 -25.84 2.46 -10.38
N GLU A 329 -26.78 1.63 -9.91
CA GLU A 329 -26.96 0.29 -10.46
C GLU A 329 -27.40 0.28 -11.94
N LYS A 330 -28.01 1.37 -12.42
CA LYS A 330 -28.45 1.48 -13.83
C LYS A 330 -27.30 1.66 -14.81
N TYR A 331 -26.10 2.00 -14.31
CA TYR A 331 -24.92 2.13 -15.14
C TYR A 331 -24.27 0.80 -15.47
N PHE A 332 -24.50 -0.25 -14.68
CA PHE A 332 -23.81 -1.53 -14.83
C PHE A 332 -24.74 -2.64 -15.32
N CYS A 333 -24.19 -3.61 -16.06
CA CYS A 333 -24.90 -4.85 -16.35
C CYS A 333 -25.18 -5.61 -15.05
N THR A 334 -26.28 -6.36 -14.99
CA THR A 334 -26.50 -7.30 -13.89
C THR A 334 -25.61 -8.55 -14.03
N PRO A 335 -25.33 -9.31 -12.96
CA PRO A 335 -24.54 -10.54 -13.06
C PRO A 335 -25.06 -11.52 -14.10
N SER A 336 -26.39 -11.72 -14.21
CA SER A 336 -26.97 -12.60 -15.23
C SER A 336 -26.67 -12.11 -16.66
N GLN A 337 -26.69 -10.79 -16.89
CA GLN A 337 -26.34 -10.20 -18.18
C GLN A 337 -24.85 -10.35 -18.48
N GLU A 338 -24.00 -10.14 -17.47
CA GLU A 338 -22.55 -10.30 -17.59
C GLU A 338 -22.17 -11.77 -17.84
N LEU A 339 -22.81 -12.72 -17.15
CA LEU A 339 -22.62 -14.15 -17.37
C LEU A 339 -23.03 -14.56 -18.79
N SER A 340 -24.19 -14.07 -19.27
CA SER A 340 -24.68 -14.34 -20.62
C SER A 340 -23.71 -13.82 -21.69
N THR A 341 -23.21 -12.59 -21.54
CA THR A 341 -22.24 -12.01 -22.47
C THR A 341 -20.87 -12.69 -22.39
N LYS A 342 -20.41 -13.10 -21.20
CA LYS A 342 -19.20 -13.92 -21.01
C LYS A 342 -19.34 -15.29 -21.66
N ALA A 343 -20.46 -16.00 -21.45
CA ALA A 343 -20.70 -17.31 -22.04
C ALA A 343 -20.69 -17.25 -23.57
N ALA A 344 -21.34 -16.25 -24.15
CA ALA A 344 -21.32 -16.00 -25.59
C ALA A 344 -19.90 -15.71 -26.10
N SER A 345 -19.12 -14.92 -25.36
CA SER A 345 -17.71 -14.63 -25.69
C SER A 345 -16.82 -15.88 -25.63
N VAL A 346 -16.99 -16.74 -24.62
CA VAL A 346 -16.26 -18.01 -24.47
C VAL A 346 -16.63 -19.01 -25.56
N GLU A 347 -17.91 -19.14 -25.88
CA GLU A 347 -18.40 -19.99 -26.96
C GLU A 347 -17.79 -19.59 -28.30
N TRP A 348 -17.74 -18.28 -28.58
CA TRP A 348 -17.06 -17.76 -29.77
C TRP A 348 -15.56 -18.12 -29.78
N HIS A 349 -14.85 -17.98 -28.65
CA HIS A 349 -13.42 -18.33 -28.57
C HIS A 349 -13.17 -19.82 -28.83
N LYS A 350 -14.06 -20.70 -28.31
CA LYS A 350 -14.01 -22.14 -28.60
C LYS A 350 -14.20 -22.43 -30.09
N ASN A 351 -15.20 -21.80 -30.72
CA ASN A 351 -15.48 -21.96 -32.15
C ASN A 351 -14.32 -21.47 -33.03
N ARG A 352 -13.66 -20.37 -32.65
CA ARG A 352 -12.48 -19.84 -33.35
C ARG A 352 -11.24 -20.71 -33.18
N THR A 353 -10.99 -21.19 -31.96
CA THR A 353 -9.84 -22.08 -31.68
C THR A 353 -9.99 -23.41 -32.41
N PHE A 354 -11.22 -23.94 -32.50
CA PHE A 354 -11.54 -25.11 -33.30
C PHE A 354 -11.24 -24.89 -34.80
N ALA A 355 -11.64 -23.75 -35.36
CA ALA A 355 -11.33 -23.38 -36.75
C ALA A 355 -9.81 -23.21 -37.01
N ALA A 356 -9.06 -22.67 -36.04
CA ALA A 356 -7.60 -22.57 -36.14
C ALA A 356 -6.90 -23.94 -36.00
N PHE A 357 -7.47 -24.87 -35.24
CA PHE A 357 -6.90 -26.22 -35.03
C PHE A 357 -7.07 -27.12 -36.26
N THR A 358 -8.21 -27.02 -36.97
CA THR A 358 -8.44 -27.76 -38.23
C THR A 358 -7.50 -27.32 -39.36
N ASN A 359 -6.93 -26.10 -39.29
CA ASN A 359 -5.93 -25.59 -40.25
C ASN A 359 -4.54 -26.23 -40.15
N ASN A 360 -4.13 -26.73 -38.98
CA ASN A 360 -2.76 -27.20 -38.73
C ASN A 360 -2.54 -28.71 -38.97
N ARG A 361 -3.58 -29.45 -39.37
CA ARG A 361 -3.40 -30.82 -39.86
C ARG A 361 -3.14 -30.80 -41.37
N ILE A 362 -2.10 -31.50 -41.80
CA ILE A 362 -1.82 -31.77 -43.22
C ILE A 362 -3.01 -32.58 -43.76
N VAL A 363 -3.98 -31.89 -44.35
CA VAL A 363 -5.08 -32.54 -45.06
C VAL A 363 -4.86 -32.34 -46.57
N SER A 364 -5.19 -33.37 -47.34
CA SER A 364 -4.99 -33.42 -48.79
C SER A 364 -5.55 -32.18 -49.50
N SER A 365 -5.00 -31.85 -50.67
CA SER A 365 -5.34 -30.66 -51.47
C SER A 365 -6.85 -30.49 -51.74
N ASN A 366 -7.61 -31.58 -51.79
CA ASN A 366 -9.06 -31.55 -52.00
C ASN A 366 -9.82 -31.08 -50.76
N VAL A 367 -9.28 -31.31 -49.56
CA VAL A 367 -9.87 -30.82 -48.31
C VAL A 367 -9.50 -29.35 -48.07
N GLN A 368 -8.35 -28.87 -48.55
CA GLN A 368 -7.99 -27.44 -48.46
C GLN A 368 -8.99 -26.52 -49.19
N THR A 369 -9.52 -26.93 -50.34
CA THR A 369 -10.52 -26.13 -51.08
C THR A 369 -11.85 -26.09 -50.33
N HIS A 370 -12.26 -27.21 -49.73
CA HIS A 370 -13.46 -27.28 -48.89
C HIS A 370 -13.29 -26.48 -47.59
N ILE A 371 -12.12 -26.56 -46.95
CA ILE A 371 -11.75 -25.73 -45.79
C ILE A 371 -11.77 -24.26 -46.16
N LYS A 372 -11.22 -23.84 -47.32
CA LYS A 372 -11.29 -22.43 -47.78
C LYS A 372 -12.72 -21.94 -48.06
N ALA A 373 -13.61 -22.81 -48.54
CA ALA A 373 -15.01 -22.47 -48.78
C ALA A 373 -15.79 -22.35 -47.46
N ILE A 374 -15.60 -23.31 -46.55
CA ILE A 374 -16.12 -23.26 -45.16
C ILE A 374 -15.56 -22.02 -44.44
N ARG A 375 -14.29 -21.69 -44.66
CA ARG A 375 -13.61 -20.51 -44.12
C ARG A 375 -14.28 -19.22 -44.55
N ARG A 376 -14.57 -19.03 -45.84
CA ARG A 376 -15.32 -17.84 -46.32
C ARG A 376 -16.75 -17.79 -45.78
N GLN A 377 -17.37 -18.94 -45.52
CA GLN A 377 -18.71 -19.00 -44.93
C GLN A 377 -18.72 -18.78 -43.40
N ILE A 378 -17.65 -19.14 -42.68
CA ILE A 378 -17.54 -19.01 -41.22
C ILE A 378 -16.88 -17.67 -40.83
N GLU A 379 -15.77 -17.27 -41.46
CA GLU A 379 -14.93 -16.16 -40.99
C GLU A 379 -15.58 -14.78 -41.17
N ALA A 380 -16.13 -14.47 -42.36
CA ALA A 380 -16.68 -13.13 -42.64
C ALA A 380 -17.92 -12.77 -41.78
N PRO A 381 -18.87 -13.69 -41.50
CA PRO A 381 -19.93 -13.43 -40.53
C PRO A 381 -19.43 -13.44 -39.08
N SER A 382 -18.38 -14.22 -38.76
CA SER A 382 -17.91 -14.40 -37.37
C SER A 382 -17.11 -13.23 -36.81
N GLU A 383 -16.44 -12.43 -37.65
CA GLU A 383 -15.64 -11.28 -37.22
C GLU A 383 -16.53 -10.05 -36.98
N GLN A 384 -17.47 -9.78 -37.88
CA GLN A 384 -18.51 -8.76 -37.64
C GLN A 384 -19.40 -9.12 -36.44
N LEU A 385 -19.73 -10.41 -36.27
CA LEU A 385 -20.47 -10.88 -35.10
C LEU A 385 -19.64 -10.71 -33.82
N TYR A 386 -18.34 -10.95 -33.87
CA TYR A 386 -17.44 -10.77 -32.74
C TYR A 386 -17.31 -9.30 -32.35
N ASP A 387 -17.04 -8.41 -33.29
CA ASP A 387 -16.94 -6.98 -33.03
C ASP A 387 -18.27 -6.46 -32.49
N LYS A 388 -19.39 -6.89 -33.06
CA LYS A 388 -20.72 -6.60 -32.52
C LYS A 388 -20.91 -7.14 -31.10
N MET A 389 -20.46 -8.35 -30.80
CA MET A 389 -20.56 -8.95 -29.45
C MET A 389 -19.66 -8.27 -28.43
N MET A 390 -18.45 -7.90 -28.82
CA MET A 390 -17.49 -7.18 -27.97
C MET A 390 -17.92 -5.74 -27.76
N ASP A 391 -18.42 -5.08 -28.81
CA ASP A 391 -19.08 -3.79 -28.69
C ASP A 391 -20.29 -3.91 -27.77
N MET A 392 -21.18 -4.89 -27.95
CA MET A 392 -22.29 -5.10 -27.03
C MET A 392 -21.85 -5.36 -25.58
N ARG A 393 -20.79 -6.15 -25.37
CA ARG A 393 -20.26 -6.48 -24.03
C ARG A 393 -19.72 -5.24 -23.33
N TYR A 394 -18.94 -4.42 -24.03
CA TYR A 394 -18.26 -3.27 -23.43
C TYR A 394 -18.97 -1.93 -23.69
N GLN A 395 -20.10 -1.90 -24.41
CA GLN A 395 -20.81 -0.66 -24.71
C GLN A 395 -21.20 0.06 -23.43
N GLN A 396 -21.76 -0.68 -22.48
CA GLN A 396 -22.19 -0.14 -21.20
C GLN A 396 -21.00 0.37 -20.37
N ASP A 397 -19.88 -0.36 -20.37
CA ASP A 397 -18.64 0.08 -19.72
C ASP A 397 -18.02 1.31 -20.40
N ARG A 398 -18.08 1.42 -21.73
CA ARG A 398 -17.64 2.61 -22.48
C ARG A 398 -18.51 3.83 -22.16
N ASP A 399 -19.81 3.65 -22.02
CA ASP A 399 -20.74 4.72 -21.63
C ASP A 399 -20.45 5.17 -20.18
N CYS A 400 -20.11 4.23 -19.29
CA CYS A 400 -19.63 4.54 -17.94
C CYS A 400 -18.33 5.36 -17.98
N ILE A 401 -17.32 4.91 -18.72
CA ILE A 401 -16.05 5.65 -18.87
C ILE A 401 -16.30 7.06 -19.40
N ARG A 402 -17.18 7.23 -20.39
CA ARG A 402 -17.52 8.55 -20.92
C ARG A 402 -18.08 9.48 -19.86
N SER A 403 -19.00 8.97 -19.04
CA SER A 403 -19.56 9.72 -17.91
C SER A 403 -18.47 10.10 -16.90
N ILE A 404 -17.61 9.13 -16.53
CA ILE A 404 -16.48 9.34 -15.60
C ILE A 404 -15.50 10.39 -16.11
N LEU A 405 -15.06 10.29 -17.37
CA LEU A 405 -14.10 11.22 -17.98
C LEU A 405 -14.66 12.64 -18.03
N ARG A 406 -15.95 12.80 -18.32
CA ARG A 406 -16.63 14.10 -18.25
C ARG A 406 -16.60 14.67 -16.83
N SER A 407 -16.95 13.87 -15.83
CA SER A 407 -16.93 14.30 -14.42
C SER A 407 -15.52 14.71 -13.97
N LEU A 408 -14.52 13.89 -14.30
CA LEU A 408 -13.11 14.21 -14.01
C LEU A 408 -12.65 15.47 -14.74
N HIS A 409 -13.03 15.66 -16.01
CA HIS A 409 -12.70 16.88 -16.76
C HIS A 409 -13.33 18.13 -16.12
N ASN A 410 -14.59 18.05 -15.72
CA ASN A 410 -15.25 19.14 -15.00
C ASN A 410 -14.53 19.45 -13.68
N LEU A 411 -14.02 18.42 -12.99
CA LEU A 411 -13.20 18.63 -11.80
C LEU A 411 -11.86 19.27 -12.09
N THR A 412 -11.18 18.87 -13.17
CA THR A 412 -9.89 19.47 -13.56
C THR A 412 -9.99 20.97 -13.80
N SER A 413 -11.11 21.43 -14.36
CA SER A 413 -11.39 22.87 -14.55
C SER A 413 -11.56 23.64 -13.23
N CYS A 414 -11.80 22.95 -12.12
CA CYS A 414 -11.90 23.52 -10.77
C CYS A 414 -10.63 23.28 -9.92
N VAL A 415 -9.54 22.74 -10.50
CA VAL A 415 -8.36 22.30 -9.73
C VAL A 415 -7.57 23.43 -9.09
N GLU A 416 -7.58 24.65 -9.63
CA GLU A 416 -6.89 25.78 -8.97
C GLU A 416 -7.44 26.07 -7.56
N ASP A 417 -8.70 25.70 -7.29
CA ASP A 417 -9.32 25.79 -5.98
C ASP A 417 -9.18 24.49 -5.18
N LEU A 418 -9.21 23.32 -5.84
CA LEU A 418 -9.06 22.02 -5.18
C LEU A 418 -7.61 21.75 -4.72
N ALA A 419 -6.60 22.14 -5.50
CA ALA A 419 -5.18 21.96 -5.17
C ALA A 419 -4.73 22.75 -3.94
N LYS A 420 -5.48 23.81 -3.57
CA LYS A 420 -5.26 24.58 -2.34
C LYS A 420 -5.86 23.90 -1.11
N LEU A 421 -6.77 22.94 -1.29
CA LEU A 421 -7.63 22.40 -0.23
C LEU A 421 -7.45 20.90 0.01
N GLN A 422 -7.05 20.13 -1.01
CA GLN A 422 -6.87 18.69 -0.91
C GLN A 422 -5.63 18.22 -1.65
N ASN A 423 -4.95 17.22 -1.08
CA ASN A 423 -3.93 16.50 -1.81
C ASN A 423 -4.62 15.76 -2.99
N PRO A 424 -4.26 16.03 -4.27
CA PRO A 424 -4.90 15.42 -5.44
C PRO A 424 -4.89 13.89 -5.43
N TYR A 425 -3.99 13.24 -4.67
CA TYR A 425 -3.97 11.79 -4.48
C TYR A 425 -5.22 11.22 -3.78
N HIS A 426 -6.05 12.06 -3.16
CA HIS A 426 -7.33 11.63 -2.56
C HIS A 426 -8.51 11.60 -3.53
N ILE A 427 -8.32 12.05 -4.78
CA ILE A 427 -9.35 12.07 -5.80
C ILE A 427 -8.98 11.02 -6.86
N PRO A 428 -9.58 9.81 -6.82
CA PRO A 428 -9.21 8.72 -7.72
C PRO A 428 -9.14 9.11 -9.20
N LEU A 429 -8.05 8.78 -9.88
CA LEU A 429 -7.84 9.03 -11.32
C LEU A 429 -7.73 10.50 -11.75
N LEU A 430 -7.90 11.49 -10.86
CA LEU A 430 -7.86 12.90 -11.25
C LEU A 430 -6.51 13.26 -11.86
N GLN A 431 -5.41 12.85 -11.23
CA GLN A 431 -4.07 13.13 -11.72
C GLN A 431 -3.77 12.42 -13.04
N GLU A 432 -4.16 11.16 -13.17
CA GLU A 432 -3.95 10.32 -14.36
C GLU A 432 -4.69 10.89 -15.56
N VAL A 433 -5.94 11.32 -15.34
CA VAL A 433 -6.79 11.89 -16.38
C VAL A 433 -6.34 13.30 -16.73
N ALA A 434 -6.05 14.17 -15.75
CA ALA A 434 -5.50 15.51 -16.00
C ALA A 434 -4.20 15.43 -16.81
N TRP A 435 -3.27 14.58 -16.38
CA TRP A 435 -1.99 14.41 -17.08
C TRP A 435 -2.17 13.87 -18.49
N SER A 436 -3.12 12.96 -18.70
CA SER A 436 -3.46 12.45 -20.03
C SER A 436 -4.09 13.53 -20.93
N MET A 437 -4.76 14.55 -20.35
CA MET A 437 -5.41 15.63 -21.08
C MET A 437 -4.47 16.79 -21.46
N ASP A 438 -3.47 17.10 -20.63
CA ASP A 438 -2.61 18.29 -20.81
C ASP A 438 -1.58 18.14 -21.93
N ARG A 439 -1.26 16.91 -22.32
CA ARG A 439 -0.24 16.67 -23.34
C ARG A 439 -0.89 16.49 -24.72
N PRO A 440 -0.29 17.03 -25.79
CA PRO A 440 -0.93 17.05 -27.12
C PRO A 440 -1.03 15.67 -27.78
N ARG A 441 -0.17 14.68 -27.43
CA ARG A 441 -0.20 13.28 -27.91
C ARG A 441 0.63 12.32 -27.03
N PRO A 442 0.47 12.26 -25.70
CA PRO A 442 1.17 11.24 -24.95
C PRO A 442 0.49 9.89 -25.21
N PRO A 443 1.26 8.80 -25.27
CA PRO A 443 0.68 7.48 -25.13
C PRO A 443 -0.04 7.37 -23.78
N LEU A 444 -1.26 6.83 -23.82
CA LEU A 444 -2.06 6.56 -22.63
C LEU A 444 -1.25 5.68 -21.67
N GLN A 445 -1.20 6.09 -20.40
CA GLN A 445 -0.52 5.29 -19.39
C GLN A 445 -1.38 4.09 -19.02
N SER A 446 -0.74 2.94 -18.81
CA SER A 446 -1.42 1.73 -18.33
C SER A 446 -2.08 1.95 -16.98
N SER A 447 -1.53 2.79 -16.11
CA SER A 447 -2.15 3.21 -14.85
C SER A 447 -3.52 3.88 -15.05
N THR A 448 -3.69 4.73 -16.07
CA THR A 448 -4.99 5.35 -16.39
C THR A 448 -6.02 4.29 -16.79
N VAL A 449 -5.61 3.36 -17.66
CA VAL A 449 -6.49 2.28 -18.15
C VAL A 449 -6.88 1.34 -17.02
N VAL A 450 -5.92 0.85 -16.24
CA VAL A 450 -6.19 -0.04 -15.11
C VAL A 450 -6.95 0.67 -14.00
N GLY A 451 -6.69 1.96 -13.78
CA GLY A 451 -7.43 2.77 -12.84
C GLY A 451 -8.93 2.87 -13.19
N LEU A 452 -9.26 3.08 -14.47
CA LEU A 452 -10.65 3.04 -14.93
C LEU A 452 -11.28 1.66 -14.72
N HIS A 453 -10.53 0.58 -14.94
CA HIS A 453 -10.97 -0.78 -14.59
C HIS A 453 -11.27 -0.94 -13.11
N ILE A 454 -10.35 -0.54 -12.22
CA ILE A 454 -10.56 -0.59 -10.77
C ILE A 454 -11.81 0.20 -10.38
N LEU A 455 -12.05 1.36 -10.99
CA LEU A 455 -13.22 2.18 -10.73
C LEU A 455 -14.53 1.50 -11.15
N LEU A 456 -14.58 0.88 -12.33
CA LEU A 456 -15.76 0.14 -12.79
C LEU A 456 -15.99 -1.13 -11.96
N GLU A 457 -14.93 -1.90 -11.74
CA GLU A 457 -14.99 -3.20 -11.07
C GLU A 457 -15.28 -3.06 -9.58
N SER A 458 -14.83 -1.98 -8.91
CA SER A 458 -15.28 -1.64 -7.55
C SER A 458 -16.76 -1.32 -7.50
N GLY A 459 -17.28 -0.58 -8.49
CA GLY A 459 -18.71 -0.32 -8.67
C GLY A 459 -19.52 -1.60 -8.83
N LYS A 460 -19.19 -2.41 -9.84
CA LYS A 460 -19.88 -3.69 -10.12
C LYS A 460 -19.86 -4.62 -8.92
N SER A 461 -18.69 -4.82 -8.31
CA SER A 461 -18.52 -5.73 -7.18
C SER A 461 -19.31 -5.27 -5.96
N PHE A 462 -19.32 -3.98 -5.65
CA PHE A 462 -20.07 -3.46 -4.51
C PHE A 462 -21.59 -3.51 -4.70
N ILE A 463 -22.06 -3.28 -5.93
CA ILE A 463 -23.50 -3.24 -6.25
C ILE A 463 -24.07 -4.65 -6.34
N TRP A 464 -23.42 -5.57 -7.04
CA TRP A 464 -24.04 -6.84 -7.44
C TRP A 464 -23.59 -8.06 -6.64
N ASN A 465 -22.50 -7.94 -5.88
CA ASN A 465 -21.94 -9.06 -5.14
C ASN A 465 -22.01 -8.76 -3.64
N HIS A 466 -23.21 -8.94 -3.09
CA HIS A 466 -23.49 -8.89 -1.66
C HIS A 466 -23.95 -10.29 -1.19
N ASP A 467 -23.66 -10.63 0.07
CA ASP A 467 -23.80 -11.95 0.70
C ASP A 467 -22.92 -13.07 0.10
N GLY A 468 -21.91 -12.70 -0.69
CA GLY A 468 -21.00 -13.66 -1.33
C GLY A 468 -21.66 -14.49 -2.43
N ILE A 469 -22.85 -14.09 -2.88
CA ILE A 469 -23.60 -14.69 -3.98
C ILE A 469 -23.82 -13.59 -5.02
N GLU A 470 -23.35 -13.81 -6.25
CA GLU A 470 -23.70 -12.94 -7.37
C GLU A 470 -25.22 -12.96 -7.56
N SER A 471 -25.86 -11.81 -7.40
CA SER A 471 -27.31 -11.66 -7.44
C SER A 471 -27.67 -10.46 -8.32
N ASP A 472 -28.75 -10.58 -9.08
CA ASP A 472 -29.32 -9.45 -9.82
C ASP A 472 -30.02 -8.44 -8.89
N ILE A 473 -29.96 -8.65 -7.57
CA ILE A 473 -30.44 -7.70 -6.55
C ILE A 473 -29.30 -6.71 -6.27
N PRO A 474 -29.50 -5.39 -6.44
CA PRO A 474 -28.45 -4.42 -6.17
C PRO A 474 -28.35 -4.06 -4.68
N ASN A 475 -27.12 -3.83 -4.20
CA ASN A 475 -26.87 -3.16 -2.94
C ASN A 475 -27.45 -1.73 -3.00
N THR A 476 -28.34 -1.42 -2.05
CA THR A 476 -29.05 -0.13 -2.02
C THR A 476 -28.26 0.99 -1.33
N THR A 477 -27.05 0.71 -0.86
CA THR A 477 -26.22 1.69 -0.14
C THR A 477 -25.72 2.77 -1.09
N ASN A 478 -26.15 4.01 -0.87
CA ASN A 478 -25.62 5.17 -1.59
C ASN A 478 -24.32 5.63 -0.92
N CYS A 479 -23.18 5.29 -1.53
CA CYS A 479 -21.85 5.59 -0.97
C CYS A 479 -21.59 7.10 -0.85
N ARG A 480 -21.97 7.89 -1.86
CA ARG A 480 -21.86 9.37 -1.82
C ARG A 480 -22.63 9.96 -0.65
N ALA A 481 -23.86 9.50 -0.43
CA ALA A 481 -24.69 9.99 0.67
C ALA A 481 -24.08 9.65 2.04
N ARG A 482 -23.53 8.44 2.23
CA ARG A 482 -22.78 8.10 3.47
C ARG A 482 -21.60 9.02 3.69
N ALA A 483 -20.85 9.30 2.63
CA ALA A 483 -19.69 10.16 2.72
C ALA A 483 -20.04 11.63 3.05
N LEU A 484 -21.17 12.13 2.54
CA LEU A 484 -21.73 13.43 2.93
C LEU A 484 -22.23 13.46 4.38
N LYS A 485 -22.84 12.38 4.87
CA LYS A 485 -23.24 12.27 6.28
C LYS A 485 -22.04 12.28 7.21
N LEU A 486 -20.97 11.57 6.86
CA LEU A 486 -19.71 11.62 7.62
C LEU A 486 -19.14 13.05 7.65
N ALA A 487 -19.12 13.75 6.50
CA ALA A 487 -18.68 15.14 6.46
C ALA A 487 -19.50 16.04 7.42
N SER A 488 -20.82 15.89 7.42
CA SER A 488 -21.72 16.62 8.31
C SER A 488 -21.53 16.25 9.79
N GLU A 489 -21.25 14.98 10.09
CA GLU A 489 -20.98 14.50 11.45
C GLU A 489 -19.70 15.11 12.02
N VAL A 490 -18.62 15.14 11.23
CA VAL A 490 -17.34 15.77 11.60
C VAL A 490 -17.53 17.28 11.75
N ASP A 491 -18.23 17.93 10.82
CA ASP A 491 -18.48 19.37 10.86
C ASP A 491 -19.25 19.76 12.13
N ARG A 492 -20.28 19.01 12.50
CA ARG A 492 -21.01 19.22 13.75
C ARG A 492 -20.10 19.10 14.98
N SER A 493 -19.20 18.11 15.01
CA SER A 493 -18.26 17.95 16.13
C SER A 493 -17.28 19.13 16.22
N LEU A 494 -16.85 19.67 15.07
CA LEU A 494 -16.05 20.90 15.02
C LEU A 494 -16.85 22.12 15.45
N GLN A 495 -18.13 22.22 15.10
CA GLN A 495 -19.00 23.30 15.57
C GLN A 495 -19.19 23.23 17.09
N GLU A 496 -19.36 22.04 17.68
CA GLU A 496 -19.36 21.85 19.13
C GLU A 496 -18.07 22.39 19.76
N LEU A 497 -16.90 22.05 19.19
CA LEU A 497 -15.60 22.57 19.63
C LEU A 497 -15.50 24.10 19.48
N ARG A 498 -16.01 24.66 18.37
CA ARG A 498 -16.02 26.11 18.11
C ARG A 498 -16.97 26.85 19.04
N ASN A 499 -18.08 26.26 19.46
CA ASN A 499 -19.01 26.91 20.37
C ASN A 499 -18.44 27.03 21.80
N LEU A 500 -17.57 26.10 22.20
CA LEU A 500 -16.82 26.20 23.45
C LEU A 500 -15.86 27.40 23.49
N LYS A 501 -15.54 27.98 22.33
CA LYS A 501 -14.67 29.15 22.19
C LYS A 501 -15.28 30.43 22.77
N MET A 502 -16.60 30.50 22.95
CA MET A 502 -17.25 31.68 23.53
C MET A 502 -17.07 31.81 25.06
N ASP A 503 -16.45 30.82 25.72
CA ASP A 503 -15.88 30.97 27.07
C ASP A 503 -14.41 31.45 26.91
N GLU A 504 -14.18 32.75 27.09
CA GLU A 504 -13.04 33.59 26.63
C GLU A 504 -11.59 33.07 26.80
N VAL A 505 -11.29 32.00 27.53
CA VAL A 505 -9.91 31.67 27.91
C VAL A 505 -9.31 30.48 27.14
N THR A 506 -10.13 29.65 26.51
CA THR A 506 -9.63 28.51 25.71
C THR A 506 -9.12 28.92 24.32
N ILE A 507 -9.48 30.10 23.80
CA ILE A 507 -9.03 30.55 22.46
C ILE A 507 -7.65 31.18 22.51
N ASP A 508 -7.38 32.06 23.48
CA ASP A 508 -6.08 32.76 23.57
C ASP A 508 -4.90 31.78 23.77
N SER A 509 -5.21 30.53 24.13
CA SER A 509 -4.22 29.47 24.27
C SER A 509 -4.01 28.58 23.04
N TYR A 510 -4.95 28.51 22.08
CA TYR A 510 -4.72 27.69 20.90
C TYR A 510 -3.54 28.25 20.13
N ASN A 511 -2.63 27.38 19.70
CA ASN A 511 -1.61 27.81 18.77
C ASN A 511 -2.31 28.25 17.47
N ARG A 512 -1.80 29.33 16.86
CA ARG A 512 -2.25 29.82 15.55
C ARG A 512 -2.34 28.70 14.51
N GLU A 513 -1.43 27.73 14.56
CA GLU A 513 -1.40 26.59 13.63
C GLU A 513 -2.62 25.67 13.77
N GLU A 514 -3.05 25.37 14.99
CA GLU A 514 -4.19 24.50 15.27
C GLU A 514 -5.52 25.18 14.91
N ALA A 515 -5.65 26.46 15.25
CA ALA A 515 -6.79 27.25 14.83
C ALA A 515 -6.90 27.26 13.30
N LEU A 516 -5.78 27.39 12.59
CA LEU A 516 -5.74 27.28 11.13
C LEU A 516 -6.04 25.86 10.63
N ALA A 517 -5.62 24.81 11.33
CA ALA A 517 -5.94 23.42 10.98
C ALA A 517 -7.45 23.14 11.11
N ILE A 518 -8.08 23.57 12.21
CA ILE A 518 -9.52 23.49 12.44
C ILE A 518 -10.30 24.23 11.36
N GLU A 519 -9.93 25.49 11.05
CA GLU A 519 -10.62 26.28 10.03
C GLU A 519 -10.42 25.71 8.61
N ARG A 520 -9.24 25.15 8.30
CA ARG A 520 -8.99 24.44 7.03
C ARG A 520 -9.86 23.19 6.89
N LEU A 521 -9.98 22.40 7.96
CA LEU A 521 -10.85 21.23 7.97
C LEU A 521 -12.32 21.64 7.79
N HIS A 522 -12.81 22.63 8.54
CA HIS A 522 -14.17 23.15 8.39
C HIS A 522 -14.47 23.66 6.96
N SER A 523 -13.53 24.40 6.36
CA SER A 523 -13.64 24.87 4.97
C SER A 523 -13.74 23.69 3.98
N THR A 524 -12.89 22.68 4.16
CA THR A 524 -12.87 21.47 3.32
C THR A 524 -14.17 20.68 3.43
N LEU A 525 -14.73 20.53 4.63
CA LEU A 525 -16.02 19.87 4.86
C LEU A 525 -17.16 20.66 4.22
N THR A 526 -17.17 21.99 4.37
CA THR A 526 -18.18 22.86 3.78
C THR A 526 -18.17 22.77 2.26
N GLN A 527 -16.98 22.78 1.63
CA GLN A 527 -16.84 22.60 0.18
C GLN A 527 -17.32 21.20 -0.26
N THR A 528 -16.98 20.17 0.52
CA THR A 528 -17.39 18.80 0.22
C THR A 528 -18.91 18.64 0.24
N MET A 529 -19.57 19.27 1.22
CA MET A 529 -21.02 19.27 1.38
C MET A 529 -21.76 20.16 0.39
N SER A 530 -21.15 21.28 -0.05
CA SER A 530 -21.75 22.19 -1.02
C SER A 530 -21.76 21.62 -2.46
N ARG A 531 -20.93 20.62 -2.73
CA ARG A 531 -20.87 19.95 -4.02
C ARG A 531 -22.06 18.99 -4.24
N VAL A 532 -23.05 19.45 -5.00
CA VAL A 532 -24.33 18.75 -5.27
C VAL A 532 -24.24 17.72 -6.42
N SER A 533 -23.06 17.17 -6.70
CA SER A 533 -22.90 16.19 -7.78
C SER A 533 -23.15 14.76 -7.28
N PHE A 534 -23.98 14.06 -8.05
CA PHE A 534 -24.35 12.65 -7.89
C PHE A 534 -24.25 11.96 -9.26
N ASP A 535 -23.23 12.29 -10.05
CA ASP A 535 -22.95 11.56 -11.28
C ASP A 535 -22.36 10.17 -10.96
N LEU A 536 -22.08 9.37 -12.00
CA LEU A 536 -21.51 8.03 -11.81
C LEU A 536 -20.18 8.08 -11.03
N TYR A 537 -19.34 9.07 -11.30
CA TYR A 537 -18.03 9.18 -10.67
C TYR A 537 -18.17 9.44 -9.15
N ASP A 538 -18.99 10.41 -8.74
CA ASP A 538 -19.18 10.72 -7.33
C ASP A 538 -19.96 9.65 -6.57
N GLN A 539 -20.86 8.93 -7.25
CA GLN A 539 -21.56 7.79 -6.66
C GLN A 539 -20.65 6.55 -6.53
N SER A 540 -19.53 6.48 -7.27
CA SER A 540 -18.66 5.32 -7.29
C SER A 540 -18.16 4.96 -5.88
N PRO A 541 -18.23 3.66 -5.48
CA PRO A 541 -17.78 3.22 -4.17
C PRO A 541 -16.34 3.62 -3.85
N TRP A 542 -15.40 3.48 -4.81
CA TRP A 542 -14.01 3.86 -4.60
C TRP A 542 -13.86 5.37 -4.36
N VAL A 543 -14.54 6.21 -5.12
CA VAL A 543 -14.48 7.68 -4.95
C VAL A 543 -15.06 8.10 -3.62
N ALA A 544 -16.25 7.61 -3.28
CA ALA A 544 -16.88 7.91 -2.00
C ALA A 544 -16.07 7.40 -0.80
N GLY A 545 -15.54 6.17 -0.87
CA GLY A 545 -14.68 5.60 0.17
C GLY A 545 -13.37 6.37 0.33
N SER A 546 -12.77 6.83 -0.76
CA SER A 546 -11.57 7.69 -0.74
C SER A 546 -11.85 9.04 -0.09
N MET A 547 -13.01 9.64 -0.39
CA MET A 547 -13.43 10.89 0.24
C MET A 547 -13.67 10.70 1.74
N MET A 548 -14.37 9.62 2.14
CA MET A 548 -14.53 9.29 3.57
C MET A 548 -13.19 9.12 4.26
N SER A 549 -12.23 8.46 3.59
CA SER A 549 -10.88 8.25 4.10
C SER A 549 -10.15 9.58 4.29
N SER A 550 -10.27 10.51 3.34
CA SER A 550 -9.67 11.85 3.46
C SER A 550 -10.29 12.65 4.60
N ILE A 551 -11.61 12.61 4.77
CA ILE A 551 -12.32 13.28 5.87
C ILE A 551 -11.82 12.73 7.21
N LEU A 552 -11.75 11.40 7.33
CA LEU A 552 -11.36 10.72 8.55
C LEU A 552 -9.90 10.99 8.91
N TYR A 553 -9.00 10.94 7.92
CA TYR A 553 -7.59 11.30 8.08
C TYR A 553 -7.45 12.73 8.63
N GLN A 554 -8.08 13.74 8.01
CA GLN A 554 -7.94 15.12 8.48
C GLN A 554 -8.56 15.31 9.88
N ALA A 555 -9.71 14.69 10.14
CA ALA A 555 -10.35 14.71 11.45
C ALA A 555 -9.45 14.10 12.54
N GLN A 556 -8.74 13.02 12.21
CA GLN A 556 -7.85 12.33 13.13
C GLN A 556 -6.54 13.10 13.36
N VAL A 557 -5.96 13.72 12.33
CA VAL A 557 -4.78 14.60 12.46
C VAL A 557 -5.10 15.75 13.42
N VAL A 558 -6.13 16.54 13.11
CA VAL A 558 -6.54 17.69 13.95
C VAL A 558 -6.96 17.21 15.33
N GLY A 559 -7.68 16.09 15.41
CA GLY A 559 -8.17 15.53 16.66
C GLY A 559 -7.07 15.04 17.61
N LEU A 560 -6.01 14.41 17.09
CA LEU A 560 -4.85 13.98 17.88
C LEU A 560 -3.95 15.16 18.25
N GLU A 561 -3.84 16.19 17.40
CA GLU A 561 -3.17 17.44 17.76
C GLU A 561 -3.82 18.07 19.00
N LEU A 562 -5.17 18.10 19.05
CA LEU A 562 -5.91 18.57 20.23
C LEU A 562 -5.61 17.78 21.51
N PHE A 563 -5.14 16.54 21.45
CA PHE A 563 -4.76 15.82 22.67
C PHE A 563 -3.46 16.35 23.29
N ASN A 564 -2.66 17.10 22.54
CA ASN A 564 -1.52 17.86 23.07
C ASN A 564 -1.95 19.15 23.78
N GLU A 565 -3.18 19.63 23.55
CA GLU A 565 -3.63 20.92 24.06
C GLU A 565 -3.76 20.94 25.59
N GLN A 566 -2.92 21.78 26.19
CA GLN A 566 -2.80 22.03 27.63
C GLN A 566 -2.78 20.75 28.49
N TYR A 567 -2.38 19.61 27.92
CA TYR A 567 -2.40 18.32 28.61
C TYR A 567 -3.80 17.90 29.10
N ILE A 568 -4.88 18.47 28.54
CA ILE A 568 -6.29 18.21 28.94
C ILE A 568 -6.59 16.73 28.90
N PHE A 569 -6.35 16.10 27.75
CA PHE A 569 -6.63 14.70 27.53
C PHE A 569 -5.80 13.79 28.45
N GLY A 570 -4.46 13.91 28.37
CA GLY A 570 -3.57 13.04 29.15
C GLY A 570 -3.73 13.23 30.66
N GLY A 571 -4.03 14.45 31.12
CA GLY A 571 -4.26 14.72 32.54
C GLY A 571 -5.48 13.99 33.10
N VAL A 572 -6.59 13.90 32.36
CA VAL A 572 -7.76 13.11 32.79
C VAL A 572 -7.38 11.64 32.94
N LEU A 573 -6.58 11.10 32.03
CA LEU A 573 -6.11 9.71 32.10
C LEU A 573 -5.16 9.49 33.29
N HIS A 574 -4.26 10.44 33.59
CA HIS A 574 -3.41 10.41 34.80
C HIS A 574 -4.23 10.40 36.08
N VAL A 575 -5.21 11.30 36.21
CA VAL A 575 -6.12 11.38 37.37
C VAL A 575 -6.92 10.08 37.51
N TYR A 576 -7.53 9.61 36.43
CA TYR A 576 -8.32 8.38 36.42
C TYR A 576 -7.47 7.17 36.85
N ASN A 577 -6.28 7.00 36.24
CA ASN A 577 -5.37 5.93 36.62
C ASN A 577 -4.94 6.06 38.10
N MET A 578 -4.59 7.25 38.58
CA MET A 578 -4.24 7.46 39.99
C MET A 578 -5.35 7.01 40.93
N ILE A 579 -6.59 7.42 40.69
CA ILE A 579 -7.77 7.03 41.49
C ILE A 579 -7.92 5.50 41.54
N ARG A 580 -7.78 4.82 40.39
CA ARG A 580 -7.91 3.36 40.28
C ARG A 580 -6.81 2.61 41.02
N GLN A 581 -5.59 3.14 41.06
CA GLN A 581 -4.42 2.46 41.64
C GLN A 581 -4.30 2.64 43.17
N VAL A 582 -4.80 3.75 43.71
CA VAL A 582 -4.65 4.08 45.15
C VAL A 582 -5.78 3.52 46.02
N GLY A 583 -6.71 2.76 45.44
CA GLY A 583 -7.76 2.05 46.18
C GLY A 583 -8.96 2.91 46.57
N VAL A 584 -9.16 4.05 45.93
CA VAL A 584 -10.42 4.79 46.02
C VAL A 584 -11.50 3.98 45.30
N ASP A 585 -12.63 3.75 45.96
CA ASP A 585 -13.76 3.06 45.34
C ASP A 585 -14.26 3.86 44.14
N CYS A 586 -13.97 3.37 42.94
CA CYS A 586 -14.24 4.03 41.68
C CYS A 586 -14.69 2.96 40.67
N ALA A 587 -15.94 3.06 40.25
CA ALA A 587 -16.47 2.24 39.18
C ALA A 587 -15.62 2.44 37.91
N GLU A 588 -15.39 1.34 37.19
CA GLU A 588 -14.68 1.39 35.92
C GLU A 588 -15.44 2.25 34.92
N VAL A 589 -14.71 3.12 34.21
CA VAL A 589 -15.23 3.90 33.10
C VAL A 589 -14.65 3.31 31.81
N PRO A 590 -15.41 2.45 31.09
CA PRO A 590 -14.83 1.63 30.01
C PRO A 590 -14.07 2.45 28.97
N VAL A 591 -14.59 3.60 28.55
CA VAL A 591 -13.91 4.46 27.57
C VAL A 591 -12.56 4.97 28.08
N LEU A 592 -12.42 5.32 29.37
CA LEU A 592 -11.15 5.78 29.93
C LEU A 592 -10.15 4.63 30.10
N GLU A 593 -10.61 3.40 30.36
CA GLU A 593 -9.75 2.21 30.35
C GLU A 593 -9.19 1.97 28.94
N HIS A 594 -10.05 1.94 27.92
CA HIS A 594 -9.61 1.71 26.54
C HIS A 594 -8.69 2.83 26.04
N LEU A 595 -8.98 4.10 26.37
CA LEU A 595 -8.09 5.23 26.03
C LEU A 595 -6.75 5.15 26.77
N SER A 596 -6.74 4.71 28.02
CA SER A 596 -5.52 4.53 28.80
C SER A 596 -4.64 3.42 28.22
N ASP A 597 -5.23 2.36 27.65
CA ASP A 597 -4.48 1.30 26.97
C ASP A 597 -4.01 1.71 25.58
N LEU A 598 -4.88 2.36 24.82
CA LEU A 598 -4.59 2.80 23.45
C LEU A 598 -3.44 3.81 23.41
N PHE A 599 -3.41 4.75 24.35
CA PHE A 599 -2.42 5.82 24.42
C PHE A 599 -1.43 5.66 25.58
N ALA A 600 -1.25 4.43 26.08
CA ALA A 600 -0.47 4.19 27.29
C ALA A 600 0.97 4.73 27.17
N LYS A 601 1.58 4.57 25.98
CA LYS A 601 2.95 4.96 25.70
C LYS A 601 3.09 6.49 25.69
N GLU A 602 2.15 7.18 25.05
CA GLU A 602 2.13 8.63 24.86
C GLU A 602 1.86 9.34 26.19
N VAL A 603 0.92 8.82 26.98
CA VAL A 603 0.42 9.42 28.22
C VAL A 603 1.34 9.15 29.41
N PHE A 604 1.75 7.91 29.65
CA PHE A 604 2.38 7.52 30.91
C PHE A 604 3.90 7.31 30.83
N GLN A 605 4.45 7.15 29.62
CA GLN A 605 5.90 7.21 29.32
C GLN A 605 6.79 6.35 30.24
N GLY A 606 6.39 5.12 30.53
CA GLY A 606 7.09 4.22 31.45
C GLY A 606 7.13 2.77 31.00
N PRO A 607 8.03 1.96 31.58
CA PRO A 607 8.18 0.54 31.22
C PRO A 607 6.92 -0.30 31.51
N ASN A 608 6.10 0.15 32.45
CA ASN A 608 4.90 -0.55 32.89
C ASN A 608 3.60 -0.03 32.27
N ASN A 609 3.66 0.88 31.27
CA ASN A 609 2.53 1.52 30.59
C ASN A 609 1.51 2.26 31.47
N ARG A 610 1.18 1.82 32.69
CA ARG A 610 0.32 2.50 33.66
C ARG A 610 1.04 2.58 35.02
N PRO A 611 1.25 3.78 35.59
CA PRO A 611 1.98 3.91 36.84
C PRO A 611 1.10 3.46 38.01
N THR A 612 1.71 2.75 38.96
CA THR A 612 1.07 2.38 40.24
C THR A 612 1.58 3.21 41.42
N ARG A 613 2.54 4.11 41.16
CA ARG A 613 3.22 5.01 42.10
C ARG A 613 3.98 6.08 41.31
N ASN A 614 4.49 7.11 42.00
CA ASN A 614 5.23 8.22 41.39
C ASN A 614 4.37 8.93 40.34
N PHE A 615 3.10 9.18 40.68
CA PHE A 615 2.14 9.80 39.79
C PHE A 615 2.58 11.20 39.39
N LEU A 616 3.16 11.98 40.31
CA LEU A 616 3.65 13.33 40.03
C LEU A 616 4.80 13.32 39.03
N ASP A 617 5.79 12.44 39.21
CA ASP A 617 6.92 12.32 38.28
C ASP A 617 6.43 11.96 36.86
N ARG A 618 5.43 11.08 36.77
CA ARG A 618 4.85 10.63 35.51
C ARG A 618 4.05 11.73 34.83
N TRP A 619 3.31 12.50 35.61
CA TRP A 619 2.63 13.70 35.15
C TRP A 619 3.64 14.73 34.61
N HIS A 620 4.71 15.04 35.36
CA HIS A 620 5.75 15.96 34.89
C HIS A 620 6.44 15.47 33.62
N LEU A 621 6.74 14.17 33.49
CA LEU A 621 7.28 13.59 32.26
C LEU A 621 6.35 13.83 31.08
N PHE A 622 5.05 13.56 31.26
CA PHE A 622 4.05 13.80 30.24
C PHE A 622 4.07 15.26 29.75
N GLN A 623 4.13 16.21 30.69
CA GLN A 623 4.22 17.65 30.42
C GLN A 623 5.58 18.11 29.84
N GLY A 624 6.53 17.21 29.59
CA GLY A 624 7.84 17.54 29.01
C GLY A 624 8.95 17.79 30.04
N GLY A 625 8.71 17.46 31.30
CA GLY A 625 9.72 17.40 32.35
C GLY A 625 10.84 16.41 32.00
N SER A 626 12.04 16.66 32.51
CA SER A 626 13.21 15.82 32.29
C SER A 626 13.57 15.07 33.57
N PRO A 627 13.99 13.79 33.48
CA PRO A 627 14.45 13.06 34.65
C PRO A 627 15.82 13.56 35.10
N HIS A 628 15.95 13.87 36.38
CA HIS A 628 17.19 14.27 37.04
C HIS A 628 17.54 13.30 38.15
N SER A 629 18.84 13.06 38.34
CA SER A 629 19.36 12.28 39.47
C SER A 629 19.90 13.24 40.51
N CYS A 630 19.32 13.22 41.71
CA CYS A 630 19.82 13.94 42.87
C CYS A 630 20.34 12.93 43.91
N PRO A 631 21.55 13.11 44.48
CA PRO A 631 22.08 12.22 45.51
C PRO A 631 21.15 12.03 46.72
N GLU A 632 20.39 13.08 47.09
CA GLU A 632 19.54 13.08 48.27
C GLU A 632 18.14 12.49 48.03
N HIS A 633 17.61 12.65 46.81
CA HIS A 633 16.21 12.34 46.50
C HIS A 633 16.05 11.21 45.47
N GLY A 634 17.15 10.68 44.94
CA GLY A 634 17.14 9.68 43.87
C GLY A 634 16.79 10.27 42.51
N MET A 635 16.13 9.47 41.68
CA MET A 635 15.60 9.93 40.39
C MET A 635 14.28 10.67 40.61
N TYR A 636 14.19 11.91 40.15
CA TYR A 636 12.98 12.73 40.19
C TYR A 636 12.81 13.45 38.84
N VAL A 637 11.63 14.00 38.57
CA VAL A 637 11.35 14.69 37.31
C VAL A 637 11.04 16.16 37.58
N ASP A 638 11.88 17.05 37.03
CA ASP A 638 11.67 18.49 37.15
C ASP A 638 10.36 18.89 36.46
N GLN A 639 9.66 19.84 37.07
CA GLN A 639 8.53 20.49 36.40
C GLN A 639 9.04 21.12 35.09
N PRO A 640 8.32 20.95 33.96
CA PRO A 640 8.72 21.56 32.71
C PRO A 640 8.92 23.07 32.89
N SER A 641 10.06 23.57 32.41
CA SER A 641 10.33 25.00 32.38
C SER A 641 9.19 25.76 31.70
N MET A 642 8.72 26.86 32.30
CA MET A 642 7.71 27.75 31.70
C MET A 642 8.11 28.22 30.29
N ARG A 643 9.41 28.27 29.96
CA ARG A 643 9.88 28.57 28.58
C ARG A 643 9.60 27.44 27.58
N ASN A 644 9.45 26.20 28.05
CA ASN A 644 9.10 25.05 27.23
C ASN A 644 7.61 24.95 26.98
N PHE A 645 6.75 25.56 27.81
CA PHE A 645 5.31 25.64 27.57
C PHE A 645 4.97 26.31 26.22
N SER A 646 5.68 27.38 25.85
CA SER A 646 5.53 28.01 24.52
C SER A 646 6.29 27.28 23.39
N ARG A 647 7.27 26.41 23.70
CA ARG A 647 8.09 25.71 22.71
C ARG A 647 7.66 24.27 22.43
N ALA A 648 6.69 23.73 23.19
CA ALA A 648 6.20 22.36 23.06
C ALA A 648 5.67 22.02 21.65
N PHE A 649 5.37 23.02 20.82
CA PHE A 649 4.87 22.82 19.45
C PHE A 649 5.95 22.78 18.36
N SER A 650 7.15 23.32 18.56
CA SER A 650 8.18 23.29 17.49
C SER A 650 8.93 21.97 17.39
N SER A 651 8.68 21.03 18.30
CA SER A 651 9.28 19.69 18.31
C SER A 651 8.19 18.66 18.59
N LYS A 652 7.70 17.98 17.55
CA LYS A 652 6.89 16.73 17.59
C LYS A 652 6.08 16.54 18.89
N GLY A 653 4.80 16.94 18.87
CA GLY A 653 3.87 16.74 19.99
C GLY A 653 3.86 15.28 20.50
N ARG A 654 3.35 15.07 21.72
CA ARG A 654 3.28 13.73 22.34
C ARG A 654 2.38 12.79 21.53
N PHE A 655 1.28 13.32 21.04
CA PHE A 655 0.39 12.64 20.11
C PHE A 655 0.77 13.07 18.70
N ASP A 656 1.60 12.24 18.06
CA ASP A 656 1.90 12.36 16.64
C ASP A 656 1.00 11.40 15.87
N SER A 657 0.14 11.94 15.02
CA SER A 657 -0.82 11.18 14.22
C SER A 657 -0.11 10.18 13.30
N VAL A 658 1.06 10.54 12.77
CA VAL A 658 1.89 9.72 11.86
C VAL A 658 2.51 8.53 12.60
N ASP A 659 2.93 8.72 13.85
CA ASP A 659 3.52 7.64 14.65
C ASP A 659 2.43 6.73 15.28
N SER A 660 1.23 7.27 15.50
CA SER A 660 0.15 6.59 16.25
C SER A 660 -0.76 5.73 15.37
N SER A 661 -0.91 6.05 14.09
CA SER A 661 -1.86 5.37 13.18
C SER A 661 -1.20 5.08 11.83
N LEU A 662 -1.14 3.81 11.43
CA LEU A 662 -0.71 3.40 10.09
C LEU A 662 -1.66 3.91 9.01
N PHE A 663 -2.95 4.01 9.31
CA PHE A 663 -3.94 4.60 8.41
C PHE A 663 -3.59 6.05 8.06
N VAL A 664 -3.38 6.91 9.07
CA VAL A 664 -2.98 8.32 8.87
C VAL A 664 -1.63 8.39 8.18
N ASN A 665 -0.68 7.60 8.68
CA ASN A 665 0.69 7.57 8.19
C ASN A 665 0.75 7.30 6.69
N GLN A 666 0.00 6.34 6.12
CA GLN A 666 0.06 6.15 4.66
C GLN A 666 -0.55 7.30 3.87
N VAL A 667 -1.58 7.98 4.41
CA VAL A 667 -2.14 9.15 3.74
C VAL A 667 -1.09 10.28 3.65
N ASP A 668 -0.36 10.54 4.72
CA ASP A 668 0.73 11.54 4.74
C ASP A 668 1.86 11.23 3.75
N PHE A 669 2.08 9.96 3.45
CA PHE A 669 3.06 9.49 2.48
C PHE A 669 2.45 9.19 1.10
N GLU A 670 1.28 9.75 0.79
CA GLU A 670 0.61 9.62 -0.53
C GLU A 670 0.43 8.16 -0.97
N PHE A 671 0.24 7.28 0.02
CA PHE A 671 0.18 5.83 -0.14
C PHE A 671 1.43 5.18 -0.73
N GLU A 672 2.58 5.86 -0.80
CA GLU A 672 3.84 5.31 -1.34
C GLU A 672 4.51 4.27 -0.43
N GLY A 673 3.98 4.10 0.78
CA GLY A 673 4.58 3.26 1.82
C GLY A 673 5.59 4.04 2.66
N SER A 674 5.27 4.26 3.93
CA SER A 674 6.24 4.80 4.89
C SER A 674 7.29 3.78 5.32
N GLN A 675 8.38 4.26 5.91
CA GLN A 675 9.41 3.38 6.49
C GLN A 675 8.85 2.42 7.55
N GLN A 676 7.87 2.88 8.33
CA GLN A 676 7.21 2.07 9.35
C GLN A 676 6.40 0.93 8.71
N LEU A 677 5.63 1.22 7.65
CA LEU A 677 4.88 0.19 6.94
C LEU A 677 5.83 -0.85 6.32
N TRP A 678 6.89 -0.41 5.63
CA TRP A 678 7.84 -1.34 5.01
C TRP A 678 8.57 -2.21 6.05
N ALA A 679 8.88 -1.68 7.23
CA ALA A 679 9.47 -2.47 8.31
C ALA A 679 8.49 -3.51 8.88
N LEU A 680 7.21 -3.15 9.02
CA LEU A 680 6.16 -4.08 9.45
C LEU A 680 5.94 -5.19 8.43
N LEU A 681 5.86 -4.85 7.13
CA LEU A 681 5.73 -5.82 6.05
C LEU A 681 6.94 -6.76 5.98
N ALA A 682 8.15 -6.23 6.14
CA ALA A 682 9.37 -7.03 6.12
C ALA A 682 9.54 -7.95 7.35
N SER A 683 8.80 -7.72 8.43
CA SER A 683 8.84 -8.51 9.66
C SER A 683 7.57 -9.30 9.91
N ASP A 684 6.66 -9.37 8.93
CA ASP A 684 5.34 -9.99 9.07
C ASP A 684 4.59 -9.53 10.35
N GLY A 685 4.65 -8.21 10.60
CA GLY A 685 3.98 -7.56 11.73
C GLY A 685 4.65 -7.76 13.10
N GLN A 686 5.80 -8.44 13.18
CA GLN A 686 6.44 -8.75 14.47
C GLN A 686 7.14 -7.53 15.09
N THR A 687 7.65 -6.58 14.29
CA THR A 687 8.33 -5.41 14.85
C THR A 687 7.34 -4.32 15.23
N LYS A 688 7.06 -4.16 16.53
CA LYS A 688 6.20 -3.06 17.03
C LYS A 688 6.78 -1.66 16.83
N TYR A 689 8.10 -1.53 16.65
CA TYR A 689 8.76 -0.24 16.50
C TYR A 689 9.81 -0.25 15.39
N TYR A 690 9.71 0.75 14.52
CA TYR A 690 10.77 1.09 13.60
C TYR A 690 11.99 1.59 14.39
N ASN A 691 13.09 0.83 14.36
CA ASN A 691 14.37 1.32 14.82
C ASN A 691 14.97 2.20 13.71
N ARG A 692 15.18 3.50 13.97
CA ARG A 692 15.79 4.47 13.02
C ARG A 692 17.12 4.01 12.41
N LYS A 693 17.74 2.97 12.95
CA LYS A 693 18.96 2.34 12.43
C LYS A 693 18.73 1.36 11.27
N PHE A 694 17.50 1.07 10.87
CA PHE A 694 17.25 0.22 9.70
C PHE A 694 17.60 0.96 8.40
N PRO A 695 18.36 0.34 7.46
CA PRO A 695 18.62 0.94 6.16
C PRO A 695 17.31 1.07 5.37
N SER A 696 16.80 2.30 5.25
CA SER A 696 15.45 2.59 4.77
C SER A 696 15.21 2.20 3.31
N HIS A 697 16.17 2.42 2.42
CA HIS A 697 15.97 2.25 0.98
C HIS A 697 15.91 0.77 0.52
N ASN A 698 16.66 -0.12 1.16
CA ASN A 698 16.68 -1.53 0.74
C ASN A 698 15.43 -2.31 1.18
N THR A 699 14.70 -1.83 2.19
CA THR A 699 13.56 -2.56 2.76
C THR A 699 12.36 -2.56 1.81
N LYS A 700 12.00 -1.40 1.24
CA LYS A 700 10.91 -1.27 0.26
C LYS A 700 11.17 -2.14 -0.97
N ASP A 701 12.32 -1.97 -1.60
CA ASP A 701 12.74 -2.78 -2.76
C ASP A 701 12.68 -4.27 -2.45
N ARG A 702 13.16 -4.69 -1.27
CA ARG A 702 13.11 -6.10 -0.88
C ARG A 702 11.68 -6.62 -0.80
N VAL A 703 10.81 -5.92 -0.08
CA VAL A 703 9.40 -6.30 0.10
C VAL A 703 8.68 -6.37 -1.25
N LEU A 704 8.89 -5.38 -2.13
CA LEU A 704 8.32 -5.35 -3.48
C LEU A 704 8.83 -6.50 -4.38
N ASN A 705 10.05 -6.97 -4.18
CA ASN A 705 10.61 -8.10 -4.94
C ASN A 705 10.24 -9.47 -4.36
N GLN A 706 9.75 -9.53 -3.11
CA GLN A 706 9.41 -10.77 -2.41
C GLN A 706 7.94 -11.16 -2.51
N HIS A 707 7.08 -10.23 -2.87
CA HIS A 707 5.64 -10.41 -2.85
C HIS A 707 5.02 -9.91 -4.14
N SER A 708 4.02 -10.63 -4.64
CA SER A 708 3.13 -10.11 -5.68
C SER A 708 2.36 -8.90 -5.19
N LEU A 709 1.87 -8.07 -6.10
CA LEU A 709 1.09 -6.89 -5.72
C LEU A 709 -0.18 -7.26 -4.93
N SER A 710 -0.84 -8.36 -5.30
CA SER A 710 -1.99 -8.90 -4.57
C SER A 710 -1.67 -9.25 -3.12
N GLU A 711 -0.58 -9.99 -2.89
CA GLU A 711 -0.15 -10.38 -1.55
C GLU A 711 0.19 -9.16 -0.70
N LEU A 712 0.82 -8.14 -1.29
CA LEU A 712 1.11 -6.88 -0.61
C LEU A 712 -0.15 -6.14 -0.20
N ILE A 713 -1.14 -6.02 -1.08
CA ILE A 713 -2.44 -5.39 -0.77
C ILE A 713 -3.10 -6.10 0.42
N LEU A 714 -3.10 -7.44 0.43
CA LEU A 714 -3.68 -8.22 1.53
C LEU A 714 -2.89 -8.09 2.83
N LYS A 715 -1.55 -8.13 2.79
CA LYS A 715 -0.73 -7.90 3.99
C LYS A 715 -0.95 -6.52 4.58
N VAL A 716 -1.05 -5.48 3.75
CA VAL A 716 -1.33 -4.11 4.21
C VAL A 716 -2.74 -3.99 4.77
N LYS A 717 -3.73 -4.62 4.13
CA LYS A 717 -5.08 -4.73 4.68
C LYS A 717 -5.04 -5.30 6.10
N ASP A 718 -4.40 -6.45 6.30
CA ASP A 718 -4.39 -7.12 7.60
C ASP A 718 -3.64 -6.32 8.69
N LEU A 719 -2.63 -5.53 8.31
CA LEU A 719 -1.91 -4.64 9.22
C LEU A 719 -2.74 -3.43 9.69
N VAL A 720 -3.59 -2.87 8.82
CA VAL A 720 -4.32 -1.61 9.09
C VAL A 720 -5.76 -1.86 9.54
N GLU A 721 -6.36 -3.00 9.18
CA GLU A 721 -7.72 -3.37 9.58
C GLU A 721 -8.01 -3.29 11.10
N PRO A 722 -7.06 -3.62 12.01
CA PRO A 722 -7.25 -3.43 13.45
C PRO A 722 -7.46 -1.97 13.88
N GLU A 723 -7.14 -0.97 13.06
CA GLU A 723 -7.45 0.43 13.37
C GLU A 723 -8.92 0.79 13.08
N PHE A 724 -9.61 -0.03 12.28
CA PHE A 724 -11.03 0.13 11.94
C PHE A 724 -11.94 -0.84 12.69
N LYS A 725 -11.38 -1.91 13.26
CA LYS A 725 -12.09 -2.95 14.01
C LYS A 725 -11.59 -3.04 15.44
N GLY A 726 -12.46 -3.48 16.35
CA GLY A 726 -12.13 -3.64 17.78
C GLY A 726 -13.07 -2.83 18.66
N VAL A 727 -12.77 -2.79 19.96
CA VAL A 727 -13.62 -2.10 20.94
C VAL A 727 -13.49 -0.59 20.83
N LEU A 728 -12.25 -0.08 20.73
CA LEU A 728 -11.97 1.34 20.52
C LEU A 728 -11.04 1.52 19.30
N PRO A 729 -11.56 1.33 18.06
CA PRO A 729 -10.77 1.43 16.85
C PRO A 729 -10.26 2.86 16.63
N LEU A 730 -8.94 3.03 16.58
CA LEU A 730 -8.29 4.34 16.53
C LEU A 730 -8.73 5.18 15.32
N ALA A 731 -8.87 4.58 14.13
CA ALA A 731 -9.32 5.31 12.94
C ALA A 731 -10.77 5.80 13.08
N LYS A 732 -11.60 5.11 13.87
CA LYS A 732 -13.00 5.51 14.12
C LYS A 732 -13.17 6.44 15.32
N LEU A 733 -12.11 6.77 16.04
CA LEU A 733 -12.19 7.58 17.25
C LEU A 733 -12.57 9.02 16.92
N ASN A 734 -13.66 9.52 17.51
CA ASN A 734 -14.02 10.92 17.48
C ASN A 734 -13.22 11.67 18.56
N CYS A 735 -11.98 12.01 18.24
CA CYS A 735 -11.07 12.72 19.14
C CYS A 735 -11.64 14.06 19.63
N PHE A 736 -12.48 14.75 18.84
CA PHE A 736 -13.13 15.98 19.29
C PHE A 736 -14.08 15.71 20.46
N LYS A 737 -14.92 14.68 20.36
CA LYS A 737 -15.84 14.28 21.44
C LYS A 737 -15.08 13.90 22.72
N VAL A 738 -13.98 13.16 22.56
CA VAL A 738 -13.09 12.76 23.66
C VAL A 738 -12.51 14.01 24.33
N PHE A 739 -11.91 14.91 23.55
CA PHE A 739 -11.31 16.15 24.06
C PHE A 739 -12.32 17.02 24.80
N ILE A 740 -13.49 17.27 24.20
CA ILE A 740 -14.57 18.05 24.80
C ILE A 740 -15.02 17.43 26.13
N THR A 741 -15.17 16.10 26.16
CA THR A 741 -15.56 15.41 27.40
C THR A 741 -14.48 15.52 28.47
N CYS A 742 -13.19 15.43 28.12
CA CYS A 742 -12.09 15.64 29.05
C CYS A 742 -12.05 17.10 29.57
N LEU A 743 -12.37 18.06 28.72
CA LEU A 743 -12.51 19.46 29.12
C LEU A 743 -13.67 19.64 30.12
N ASP A 744 -14.81 18.97 29.91
CA ASP A 744 -15.94 18.98 30.85
C ASP A 744 -15.56 18.39 32.22
N VAL A 745 -14.71 17.35 32.25
CA VAL A 745 -14.15 16.82 33.51
C VAL A 745 -13.38 17.91 34.23
N TRP A 746 -12.45 18.59 33.56
CA TRP A 746 -11.67 19.66 34.19
C TRP A 746 -12.53 20.84 34.64
N LYS A 747 -13.50 21.28 33.83
CA LYS A 747 -14.47 22.32 34.22
C LYS A 747 -15.25 21.89 35.47
N GLY A 748 -15.65 20.62 35.55
CA GLY A 748 -16.33 20.07 36.73
C GLY A 748 -15.45 20.04 37.99
N ILE A 749 -14.18 19.67 37.85
CA ILE A 749 -13.20 19.67 38.94
C ILE A 749 -12.94 21.11 39.42
N THR A 750 -12.66 22.03 38.50
CA THR A 750 -12.45 23.46 38.81
C THR A 750 -13.64 24.04 39.58
N ARG A 751 -14.88 23.84 39.09
CA ARG A 751 -16.07 24.37 39.77
C ARG A 751 -16.21 23.87 41.21
N ARG A 752 -15.90 22.60 41.47
CA ARG A 752 -15.97 22.04 42.82
C ARG A 752 -14.81 22.52 43.69
N TYR A 753 -13.62 22.63 43.12
CA TYR A 753 -12.42 23.08 43.82
C TYR A 753 -12.51 24.55 44.25
N CYS A 754 -13.04 25.43 43.39
CA CYS A 754 -13.17 26.85 43.66
C CYS A 754 -14.45 27.25 44.40
N ALA A 755 -15.40 26.32 44.59
CA ALA A 755 -16.57 26.57 45.41
C ALA A 755 -16.17 26.86 46.87
N PRO A 756 -16.95 27.65 47.63
CA PRO A 756 -16.69 27.85 49.06
C PRO A 756 -16.59 26.53 49.83
N GLY A 757 -15.46 26.30 50.51
CA GLY A 757 -15.18 25.03 51.20
C GLY A 757 -14.78 23.88 50.28
N GLY A 758 -14.51 24.17 49.00
CA GLY A 758 -14.11 23.20 47.99
C GLY A 758 -12.65 22.76 48.09
N VAL A 759 -11.79 23.45 48.85
CA VAL A 759 -10.40 23.02 49.03
C VAL A 759 -10.36 21.72 49.84
N PRO A 760 -9.74 20.65 49.32
CA PRO A 760 -9.56 19.40 50.07
C PRO A 760 -8.89 19.64 51.43
N ALA A 761 -9.39 19.00 52.49
CA ALA A 761 -8.86 19.19 53.85
C ALA A 761 -7.35 18.89 53.94
N GLU A 762 -6.89 17.90 53.18
CA GLU A 762 -5.48 17.53 53.09
C GLU A 762 -4.59 18.62 52.47
N LEU A 763 -5.18 19.52 51.68
CA LEU A 763 -4.49 20.56 50.92
C LEU A 763 -4.79 21.98 51.42
N GLU A 764 -5.49 22.14 52.55
CA GLU A 764 -5.81 23.47 53.12
C GLU A 764 -4.56 24.32 53.38
N TYR A 765 -3.44 23.69 53.74
CA TYR A 765 -2.16 24.38 53.94
C TYR A 765 -1.59 24.99 52.64
N LEU A 766 -2.10 24.58 51.48
CA LEU A 766 -1.76 25.09 50.15
C LEU A 766 -2.84 26.01 49.56
N SER A 767 -3.85 26.40 50.35
CA SER A 767 -4.91 27.32 49.92
C SER A 767 -4.40 28.65 49.37
N PHE A 768 -3.19 29.08 49.69
CA PHE A 768 -2.58 30.29 49.10
C PHE A 768 -2.24 30.14 47.60
N LEU A 769 -2.11 28.91 47.09
CA LEU A 769 -1.96 28.60 45.67
C LEU A 769 -3.31 28.53 44.94
N HIS A 770 -4.41 28.73 45.66
CA HIS A 770 -5.75 28.75 45.10
C HIS A 770 -5.99 30.07 44.35
N THR A 771 -6.10 29.99 43.02
CA THR A 771 -6.49 31.13 42.19
C THR A 771 -7.99 31.05 41.90
N ASN A 772 -8.77 32.05 42.36
CA ASN A 772 -10.23 32.16 42.18
C ASN A 772 -10.60 32.49 40.73
N HIS A 773 -10.39 31.52 39.85
CA HIS A 773 -10.68 31.63 38.44
C HIS A 773 -11.60 30.46 38.03
N ASP A 774 -12.87 30.55 38.43
CA ASP A 774 -13.91 29.51 38.31
C ASP A 774 -14.21 29.05 36.87
N GLY A 775 -13.68 29.75 35.86
CA GLY A 775 -13.79 29.39 34.45
C GLY A 775 -12.65 28.52 33.90
N HIS A 776 -11.57 28.30 34.65
CA HIS A 776 -10.32 27.80 34.06
C HIS A 776 -10.04 26.34 34.39
N ALA A 777 -9.92 25.49 33.36
CA ALA A 777 -9.46 24.11 33.50
C ALA A 777 -8.10 24.01 34.24
N ALA A 778 -7.26 25.04 34.14
CA ALA A 778 -5.97 25.14 34.81
C ALA A 778 -6.06 24.99 36.34
N SER A 779 -7.09 25.52 37.00
CA SER A 779 -7.24 25.37 38.46
C SER A 779 -7.46 23.92 38.86
N GLY A 780 -8.26 23.17 38.09
CA GLY A 780 -8.45 21.73 38.29
C GLY A 780 -7.16 20.94 38.04
N MET A 781 -6.36 21.31 37.03
CA MET A 781 -5.06 20.68 36.80
C MET A 781 -4.04 20.96 37.89
N ASN A 782 -4.05 22.18 38.46
CA ASN A 782 -3.22 22.52 39.62
C ASN A 782 -3.63 21.66 40.82
N LEU A 783 -4.93 21.51 41.09
CA LEU A 783 -5.42 20.60 42.12
C LEU A 783 -4.94 19.16 41.88
N HIS A 784 -4.96 18.67 40.64
CA HIS A 784 -4.42 17.36 40.30
C HIS A 784 -2.93 17.25 40.67
N GLN A 785 -2.11 18.24 40.30
CA GLN A 785 -0.68 18.25 40.61
C GLN A 785 -0.43 18.18 42.13
N LEU A 786 -1.12 19.04 42.90
CA LEU A 786 -1.01 19.05 44.36
C LEU A 786 -1.48 17.73 44.99
N THR A 787 -2.55 17.14 44.45
CA THR A 787 -3.07 15.85 44.90
C THR A 787 -2.08 14.72 44.60
N ALA A 788 -1.48 14.70 43.39
CA ALA A 788 -0.49 13.70 43.02
C ALA A 788 0.75 13.77 43.93
N GLU A 789 1.19 14.98 44.28
CA GLU A 789 2.28 15.20 45.23
C GLU A 789 1.96 14.65 46.63
N ASP A 790 0.80 14.96 47.20
CA ASP A 790 0.40 14.44 48.51
C ASP A 790 0.22 12.90 48.47
N VAL A 791 -0.37 12.37 47.40
CA VAL A 791 -0.53 10.92 47.19
C VAL A 791 0.82 10.22 47.21
N ASP A 792 1.78 10.67 46.39
CA ASP A 792 3.12 10.07 46.33
C ASP A 792 3.84 10.16 47.69
N ASN A 793 3.70 11.29 48.39
CA ASN A 793 4.25 11.48 49.73
C ASN A 793 3.64 10.51 50.76
N ARG A 794 2.32 10.26 50.70
CA ARG A 794 1.64 9.29 51.57
C ARG A 794 2.02 7.86 51.23
N MET A 795 2.17 7.52 49.94
CA MET A 795 2.56 6.17 49.51
C MET A 795 3.94 5.75 50.02
N ARG A 796 4.85 6.71 50.27
CA ARG A 796 6.15 6.44 50.91
C ARG A 796 6.03 5.97 52.37
N ASN A 797 4.88 6.18 53.02
CA ASN A 797 4.63 5.76 54.40
C ASN A 797 3.41 4.85 54.50
N LYS A 798 3.63 3.56 54.83
CA LYS A 798 2.56 2.55 54.93
C LYS A 798 1.35 2.96 55.77
N LYS A 799 1.55 3.71 56.87
CA LYS A 799 0.44 4.17 57.73
C LYS A 799 -0.39 5.25 57.05
N LYS A 800 0.27 6.17 56.33
CA LYS A 800 -0.42 7.23 55.57
C LYS A 800 -1.07 6.70 54.29
N ALA A 801 -0.46 5.70 53.64
CA ALA A 801 -1.03 5.04 52.47
C ALA A 801 -2.42 4.44 52.76
N ALA A 802 -2.65 3.92 53.97
CA ALA A 802 -3.95 3.40 54.38
C ALA A 802 -5.09 4.45 54.41
N SER A 803 -4.76 5.74 54.41
CA SER A 803 -5.77 6.82 54.35
C SER A 803 -6.12 7.25 52.92
N LEU A 804 -5.39 6.79 51.90
CA LEU A 804 -5.58 7.20 50.51
C LEU A 804 -6.99 6.92 49.94
N PRO A 805 -7.65 5.80 50.27
CA PRO A 805 -9.03 5.56 49.82
C PRO A 805 -10.03 6.65 50.24
N ASN A 806 -9.72 7.40 51.31
CA ASN A 806 -10.55 8.47 51.86
C ASN A 806 -10.05 9.87 51.53
N HIS A 807 -9.06 10.02 50.64
CA HIS A 807 -8.47 11.32 50.31
C HIS A 807 -9.50 12.22 49.60
N SER A 808 -9.85 13.37 50.20
CA SER A 808 -10.99 14.16 49.74
C SER A 808 -10.83 14.72 48.31
N GLY A 809 -9.61 15.12 47.93
CA GLY A 809 -9.29 15.54 46.55
C GLY A 809 -9.50 14.44 45.50
N LEU A 810 -9.10 13.19 45.78
CA LEU A 810 -9.31 12.07 44.87
C LEU A 810 -10.80 11.72 44.72
N ILE A 811 -11.54 11.74 45.83
CA ILE A 811 -12.99 11.52 45.85
C ILE A 811 -13.71 12.58 45.00
N MET A 812 -13.34 13.84 45.13
CA MET A 812 -13.91 14.92 44.32
C MET A 812 -13.67 14.68 42.82
N MET A 813 -12.43 14.41 42.42
CA MET A 813 -12.08 14.17 41.02
C MET A 813 -12.79 12.93 40.46
N ARG A 814 -12.86 11.85 41.25
CA ARG A 814 -13.64 10.65 40.93
C ARG A 814 -15.10 10.99 40.66
N ASP A 815 -15.75 11.70 41.57
CA ASP A 815 -17.18 11.99 41.47
C ASP A 815 -17.50 12.85 40.24
N VAL A 816 -16.59 13.76 39.86
CA VAL A 816 -16.72 14.52 38.62
C VAL A 816 -16.58 13.61 37.40
N ILE A 817 -15.54 12.76 37.35
CA ILE A 817 -15.34 11.80 36.25
C ILE A 817 -16.58 10.91 36.09
N LEU A 818 -17.05 10.29 37.17
CA LEU A 818 -18.23 9.42 37.13
C LEU A 818 -19.49 10.19 36.72
N SER A 819 -19.63 11.45 37.13
CA SER A 819 -20.75 12.30 36.72
C SER A 819 -20.71 12.65 35.22
N VAL A 820 -19.53 12.98 34.67
CA VAL A 820 -19.37 13.41 33.27
C VAL A 820 -19.48 12.21 32.31
N PHE A 821 -19.05 11.02 32.73
CA PHE A 821 -19.16 9.79 31.95
C PHE A 821 -20.43 9.00 32.23
N LYS A 822 -21.33 9.49 33.09
CA LYS A 822 -22.58 8.80 33.41
C LYS A 822 -23.42 8.57 32.15
N GLY A 823 -23.69 7.30 31.86
CA GLY A 823 -24.51 6.89 30.71
C GLY A 823 -23.82 6.97 29.35
N LYS A 824 -22.55 7.37 29.30
CA LYS A 824 -21.75 7.36 28.06
C LYS A 824 -21.17 5.97 27.83
N THR A 825 -21.25 5.52 26.60
CA THR A 825 -20.72 4.25 26.10
C THR A 825 -19.49 4.50 25.22
N VAL A 826 -18.78 3.45 24.80
CA VAL A 826 -17.63 3.60 23.90
C VAL A 826 -18.09 4.12 22.53
N GLU A 827 -19.26 3.69 22.08
CA GLU A 827 -19.90 4.05 20.82
C GLU A 827 -20.20 5.55 20.71
N ASP A 828 -20.41 6.24 21.84
CA ASP A 828 -20.61 7.69 21.86
C ASP A 828 -19.37 8.49 21.45
N PHE A 829 -18.20 7.85 21.45
CA PHE A 829 -16.90 8.42 21.08
C PHE A 829 -16.39 7.90 19.74
N LEU A 830 -17.20 7.16 18.98
CA LEU A 830 -16.85 6.68 17.65
C LEU A 830 -17.66 7.42 16.57
N TRP A 831 -17.07 7.59 15.39
CA TRP A 831 -17.78 8.07 14.21
C TRP A 831 -18.85 7.07 13.78
N LYS A 832 -20.08 7.52 13.60
CA LYS A 832 -21.24 6.65 13.32
C LYS A 832 -21.29 6.20 11.87
N GLU A 833 -20.84 7.04 10.95
CA GLU A 833 -20.94 6.79 9.50
C GLU A 833 -19.76 5.99 8.91
N VAL A 834 -18.76 5.60 9.72
CA VAL A 834 -17.58 4.83 9.29
C VAL A 834 -17.84 3.33 9.31
#